data_AF-A0A2D6YVQ3-F1
#
_entry.id   AF-A0A2D6YVQ3-F1
#
_cell.length_a   1.000
_cell.length_b   1.000
_cell.length_c   1.000
_cell.angle_alpha   90.00
_cell.angle_beta   90.00
_cell.angle_gamma   90.00
#
_symmetry.space_group_name_H-M   'P 1'
#
loop_
_entity.id
_entity.type
_entity.pdbx_description
1 polymer ?
#
loop_
_entity_poly.entity_id
_entity_poly.type
_entity_poly.pdbx_seq_one_letter_code
_entity_poly.pdbx_strand_id
1 'polypeptide(L)'
;MQHHSMTSLFRLLVIAVALLGIRAAAFGQGASGEVPDPMGLRETRELFERYVDLDDSDWLLIEAMHDDYLADFETLRDGPIAAFLEVGRALRASNTGMMPSLERLEDYFDAWRSVVGSVHRLDERFFASVAAIVGEEAVEGVERARLVRRRRADAAAVMGGLSLRDTSLDDAFWSMTPTAEEFAAVDDVLRGLESSTPRLVRAVAVGTVESILEVARRLEKAGYGGVTEADMNDGDRGREIMQAVSEAYAGAMSEIYDSRAKLMDREIAAARLFRDRLEPARWRKIKRRWATRTFPEAHIGFEIGGDGPGVEKIAAEVRALLPEDSRDRVIVDEILSAWYRNDDRLTDQMIVLGRDIMRVLFEQNGLQNGPVLEDELEAMASSRQALRAKTTESLIALLPEASREAVMSDLAGREATGEAGRDGSRAGVAEGGVAVDDAPLEAGPGGSTFRIVNPIAIDELEFMLDLFGLEATDRDVARSLHADYLDAWAGEVAPILEVAAARTPYEDDDAFGEEALLQNDEYLAAVQATRRLDDRLFDDFATAIGTSITPARLEAVRLQRIFDRAIDVESLSSTGVFAASAPEKSPFEIIDGMDFDPTTRANAIAALLPEVPGLREAYSGADAARIDVARRDILDSVAYDEKKIDYLGFTRAVNRRALKILGDRERRRARIEAVMLEAVVPSLESRPSIELGFEMADRGMHSPGDARTTGVVRGALRLPTLESGQIDTLATILREHLERELDLVARARTLRLDSSRMPEIAEIEGGVSTRYGAEQAFAQELGKLVFQRDELRERLRNRVLSTLSDEQRRAIDASR
;
A
#
# COMPACT_ATOMS: atom_id res chain seq x y z
N MET A 1 -9.89 -28.60 27.56
CA MET A 1 -9.05 -27.37 27.66
C MET A 1 -7.56 -27.58 27.36
N GLN A 2 -7.07 -28.73 26.85
CA GLN A 2 -5.65 -28.93 26.48
C GLN A 2 -5.37 -29.01 24.96
N HIS A 3 -6.41 -28.99 24.10
CA HIS A 3 -6.26 -29.10 22.64
C HIS A 3 -5.98 -27.78 21.90
N HIS A 4 -6.14 -26.61 22.52
CA HIS A 4 -5.87 -25.30 21.88
C HIS A 4 -4.39 -24.87 21.93
N SER A 5 -3.57 -25.50 22.78
CA SER A 5 -2.15 -25.19 22.92
C SER A 5 -1.29 -25.74 21.77
N MET A 6 -1.59 -26.96 21.29
CA MET A 6 -0.80 -27.59 20.21
C MET A 6 -1.13 -27.00 18.84
N THR A 7 -2.39 -26.62 18.61
CA THR A 7 -2.82 -25.95 17.36
C THR A 7 -2.19 -24.56 17.20
N SER A 8 -1.94 -23.85 18.29
CA SER A 8 -1.26 -22.53 18.26
C SER A 8 0.25 -22.65 18.00
N LEU A 9 0.90 -23.71 18.49
CA LEU A 9 2.32 -23.99 18.28
C LEU A 9 2.62 -24.57 16.88
N PHE A 10 1.74 -25.41 16.36
CA PHE A 10 1.78 -25.88 14.97
C PHE A 10 1.54 -24.72 14.00
N ARG A 11 0.62 -23.80 14.33
CA ARG A 11 0.45 -22.52 13.60
C ARG A 11 1.72 -21.67 13.64
N LEU A 12 2.43 -21.58 14.76
CA LEU A 12 3.71 -20.84 14.86
C LEU A 12 4.83 -21.44 13.99
N LEU A 13 4.90 -22.76 13.86
CA LEU A 13 5.88 -23.43 13.00
C LEU A 13 5.52 -23.29 11.51
N VAL A 14 4.23 -23.45 11.16
CA VAL A 14 3.71 -23.16 9.83
C VAL A 14 3.86 -21.68 9.49
N ILE A 15 3.74 -20.78 10.46
CA ILE A 15 4.07 -19.34 10.33
C ILE A 15 5.59 -19.17 10.15
N ALA A 16 6.46 -19.89 10.85
CA ALA A 16 7.91 -19.83 10.65
C ALA A 16 8.35 -20.29 9.25
N VAL A 17 7.65 -21.27 8.66
CA VAL A 17 7.86 -21.70 7.26
C VAL A 17 7.12 -20.78 6.27
N ALA A 18 5.95 -20.24 6.61
CA ALA A 18 5.23 -19.24 5.83
C ALA A 18 5.88 -17.83 5.88
N LEU A 19 6.74 -17.57 6.87
CA LEU A 19 7.62 -16.40 6.97
C LEU A 19 8.73 -16.42 5.92
N LEU A 20 8.92 -17.54 5.20
CA LEU A 20 9.66 -17.56 3.94
C LEU A 20 8.81 -17.10 2.74
N GLY A 21 7.47 -17.12 2.87
CA GLY A 21 6.50 -17.00 1.77
C GLY A 21 5.74 -15.68 1.65
N ILE A 22 5.68 -14.84 2.70
CA ILE A 22 5.03 -13.51 2.60
C ILE A 22 6.09 -12.43 2.63
N ARG A 23 6.47 -11.95 1.45
CA ARG A 23 7.31 -10.76 1.31
C ARG A 23 6.52 -9.71 0.54
N ALA A 24 6.43 -8.51 1.10
CA ALA A 24 6.00 -7.35 0.33
C ALA A 24 6.93 -7.18 -0.88
N ALA A 25 6.34 -7.03 -2.06
CA ALA A 25 7.02 -6.98 -3.34
C ALA A 25 8.19 -5.99 -3.29
N ALA A 26 9.41 -6.51 -3.42
CA ALA A 26 10.59 -5.70 -3.67
C ALA A 26 10.60 -5.39 -5.18
N PHE A 27 10.69 -4.10 -5.52
CA PHE A 27 10.47 -3.59 -6.87
C PHE A 27 11.79 -3.56 -7.65
N GLY A 28 11.83 -4.24 -8.80
CA GLY A 28 12.92 -4.17 -9.78
C GLY A 28 13.51 -5.50 -10.22
N GLN A 29 13.66 -6.46 -9.33
CA GLN A 29 14.20 -7.78 -9.69
C GLN A 29 13.17 -8.90 -9.72
N GLY A 30 12.08 -8.71 -8.96
CA GLY A 30 11.16 -9.78 -8.68
C GLY A 30 11.67 -10.83 -7.70
N ALA A 31 12.85 -10.67 -7.10
CA ALA A 31 13.36 -11.60 -6.09
C ALA A 31 12.52 -11.62 -4.79
N SER A 32 11.38 -10.91 -4.74
CA SER A 32 10.52 -10.73 -3.57
C SER A 32 11.30 -10.21 -2.35
N GLY A 33 12.50 -9.65 -2.52
CA GLY A 33 13.35 -9.25 -1.41
C GLY A 33 14.26 -10.35 -0.85
N GLU A 34 14.49 -11.45 -1.57
CA GLU A 34 15.51 -12.47 -1.24
C GLU A 34 16.94 -11.96 -1.40
N VAL A 35 17.13 -11.01 -2.32
CA VAL A 35 18.39 -10.33 -2.59
C VAL A 35 18.16 -8.83 -2.75
N PRO A 36 19.19 -7.98 -2.57
CA PRO A 36 19.03 -6.53 -2.67
C PRO A 36 18.69 -6.08 -4.10
N ASP A 37 17.67 -5.23 -4.27
CA ASP A 37 17.26 -4.64 -5.56
C ASP A 37 18.35 -3.73 -6.18
N PRO A 38 18.39 -3.53 -7.52
CA PRO A 38 19.25 -2.51 -8.12
C PRO A 38 18.90 -1.13 -7.57
N MET A 39 19.89 -0.24 -7.47
CA MET A 39 19.61 1.17 -7.21
C MET A 39 18.90 1.77 -8.42
N GLY A 40 17.70 2.31 -8.20
CA GLY A 40 17.07 3.15 -9.23
C GLY A 40 17.75 4.52 -9.33
N LEU A 41 17.53 5.24 -10.43
CA LEU A 41 18.09 6.57 -10.65
C LEU A 41 17.60 7.56 -9.58
N ARG A 42 16.34 7.44 -9.15
CA ARG A 42 15.79 8.24 -8.03
C ARG A 42 16.51 7.95 -6.72
N GLU A 43 16.69 6.67 -6.37
CA GLU A 43 17.41 6.30 -5.15
C GLU A 43 18.86 6.78 -5.20
N THR A 44 19.51 6.63 -6.35
CA THR A 44 20.87 7.12 -6.62
C THR A 44 20.96 8.63 -6.36
N ARG A 45 19.98 9.38 -6.87
CA ARG A 45 19.86 10.82 -6.62
C ARG A 45 19.66 11.16 -5.15
N GLU A 46 18.68 10.55 -4.51
CA GLU A 46 18.39 10.77 -3.09
C GLU A 46 19.55 10.37 -2.17
N LEU A 47 20.46 9.50 -2.60
CA LEU A 47 21.67 9.15 -1.86
C LEU A 47 22.76 10.20 -2.02
N PHE A 48 23.01 10.69 -3.24
CA PHE A 48 24.04 11.70 -3.49
C PHE A 48 23.64 13.09 -3.00
N GLU A 49 22.38 13.52 -3.22
CA GLU A 49 21.88 14.83 -2.78
C GLU A 49 21.97 15.06 -1.25
N ARG A 50 22.13 13.99 -0.46
CA ARG A 50 22.34 14.09 1.00
C ARG A 50 23.69 14.70 1.35
N TYR A 51 24.72 14.44 0.53
CA TYR A 51 26.12 14.64 0.93
C TYR A 51 26.97 15.33 -0.13
N VAL A 52 26.48 15.43 -1.36
CA VAL A 52 27.21 15.98 -2.50
C VAL A 52 26.35 17.00 -3.21
N ASP A 53 26.90 18.19 -3.41
CA ASP A 53 26.34 19.20 -4.28
C ASP A 53 26.83 18.92 -5.70
N LEU A 54 25.94 18.44 -6.57
CA LEU A 54 26.24 18.01 -7.92
C LEU A 54 25.50 18.91 -8.90
N ASP A 55 26.23 19.43 -9.91
CA ASP A 55 25.60 20.24 -10.95
C ASP A 55 24.91 19.38 -12.02
N ASP A 56 24.17 20.03 -12.93
CA ASP A 56 23.46 19.33 -14.01
C ASP A 56 24.42 18.53 -14.92
N SER A 57 25.69 18.92 -15.03
CA SER A 57 26.69 18.23 -15.86
C SER A 57 27.26 16.98 -15.19
N ASP A 58 27.51 17.04 -13.88
CA ASP A 58 27.87 15.88 -13.07
C ASP A 58 26.76 14.83 -13.10
N TRP A 59 25.50 15.27 -13.00
CA TRP A 59 24.33 14.40 -13.06
C TRP A 59 24.22 13.66 -14.40
N LEU A 60 24.53 14.30 -15.52
CA LEU A 60 24.54 13.64 -16.84
C LEU A 60 25.60 12.53 -16.91
N LEU A 61 26.77 12.74 -16.30
CA LEU A 61 27.81 11.71 -16.23
C LEU A 61 27.40 10.55 -15.31
N ILE A 62 26.80 10.85 -14.16
CA ILE A 62 26.31 9.85 -13.22
C ILE A 62 25.16 9.03 -13.83
N GLU A 63 24.25 9.66 -14.58
CA GLU A 63 23.17 8.97 -15.30
C GLU A 63 23.73 7.97 -16.32
N ALA A 64 24.77 8.33 -17.07
CA ALA A 64 25.44 7.42 -18.00
C ALA A 64 26.14 6.24 -17.27
N MET A 65 26.81 6.50 -16.15
CA MET A 65 27.39 5.43 -15.31
C MET A 65 26.32 4.54 -14.68
N HIS A 66 25.15 5.10 -14.38
CA HIS A 66 24.00 4.38 -13.84
C HIS A 66 23.39 3.45 -14.90
N ASP A 67 23.34 3.87 -16.17
CA ASP A 67 22.93 3.00 -17.28
C ASP A 67 23.85 1.77 -17.40
N ASP A 68 25.18 1.96 -17.32
CA ASP A 68 26.15 0.86 -17.30
C ASP A 68 25.95 -0.05 -16.08
N TYR A 69 25.69 0.54 -14.91
CA TYR A 69 25.36 -0.21 -13.68
C TYR A 69 24.09 -1.06 -13.86
N LEU A 70 23.02 -0.51 -14.45
CA LEU A 70 21.78 -1.25 -14.69
C LEU A 70 21.96 -2.38 -15.71
N ALA A 71 22.78 -2.18 -16.74
CA ALA A 71 23.10 -3.23 -17.72
C ALA A 71 23.91 -4.39 -17.10
N ASP A 72 24.92 -4.06 -16.27
CA ASP A 72 25.64 -5.06 -15.48
C ASP A 72 24.71 -5.77 -14.49
N PHE A 73 23.77 -5.03 -13.91
CA PHE A 73 22.77 -5.57 -12.99
C PHE A 73 21.83 -6.54 -13.69
N GLU A 74 21.36 -6.20 -14.89
CA GLU A 74 20.53 -7.08 -15.73
C GLU A 74 21.24 -8.41 -16.02
N THR A 75 22.56 -8.37 -16.26
CA THR A 75 23.37 -9.59 -16.41
C THR A 75 23.41 -10.43 -15.12
N LEU A 76 23.53 -9.80 -13.95
CA LEU A 76 23.43 -10.51 -12.66
C LEU A 76 22.03 -11.08 -12.42
N ARG A 77 20.99 -10.32 -12.81
CA ARG A 77 19.58 -10.68 -12.65
C ARG A 77 19.24 -11.92 -13.46
N ASP A 78 19.57 -11.90 -14.75
CA ASP A 78 19.16 -12.93 -15.71
C ASP A 78 20.10 -14.16 -15.70
N GLY A 79 21.20 -14.09 -14.94
CA GLY A 79 22.13 -15.21 -14.71
C GLY A 79 22.14 -15.68 -13.25
N PRO A 80 23.12 -15.25 -12.42
CA PRO A 80 23.29 -15.72 -11.04
C PRO A 80 22.05 -15.60 -10.15
N ILE A 81 21.30 -14.49 -10.20
CA ILE A 81 20.10 -14.29 -9.39
C ILE A 81 18.99 -15.24 -9.85
N ALA A 82 18.75 -15.35 -11.16
CA ALA A 82 17.78 -16.29 -11.70
C ALA A 82 18.08 -17.74 -11.28
N ALA A 83 19.34 -18.16 -11.36
CA ALA A 83 19.77 -19.49 -10.92
C ALA A 83 19.56 -19.71 -9.41
N PHE A 84 19.87 -18.72 -8.58
CA PHE A 84 19.59 -18.78 -7.14
C PHE A 84 18.09 -18.90 -6.84
N LEU A 85 17.25 -18.13 -7.54
CA LEU A 85 15.79 -18.21 -7.39
C LEU A 85 15.24 -19.57 -7.86
N GLU A 86 15.90 -20.25 -8.81
CA GLU A 86 15.58 -21.64 -9.16
C GLU A 86 15.89 -22.61 -8.03
N VAL A 87 17.05 -22.45 -7.36
CA VAL A 87 17.40 -23.24 -6.17
C VAL A 87 16.35 -23.01 -5.06
N GLY A 88 15.97 -21.76 -4.80
CA GLY A 88 14.91 -21.44 -3.83
C GLY A 88 13.54 -22.01 -4.19
N ARG A 89 13.19 -22.04 -5.49
CA ARG A 89 11.97 -22.69 -5.98
C ARG A 89 12.02 -24.21 -5.82
N ALA A 90 13.15 -24.85 -6.13
CA ALA A 90 13.35 -26.28 -5.95
C ALA A 90 13.28 -26.68 -4.47
N LEU A 91 13.90 -25.89 -3.59
CA LEU A 91 13.85 -26.08 -2.14
C LEU A 91 12.40 -26.06 -1.63
N ARG A 92 11.63 -25.04 -2.04
CA ARG A 92 10.20 -24.90 -1.68
C ARG A 92 9.34 -26.02 -2.28
N ALA A 93 9.52 -26.36 -3.55
CA ALA A 93 8.76 -27.41 -4.23
C ALA A 93 9.02 -28.81 -3.64
N SER A 94 10.21 -29.02 -3.06
CA SER A 94 10.55 -30.27 -2.37
C SER A 94 10.00 -30.38 -0.95
N ASN A 95 9.44 -29.31 -0.39
CA ASN A 95 8.95 -29.24 0.99
C ASN A 95 7.41 -29.19 1.03
N THR A 96 6.79 -30.36 1.04
CA THR A 96 5.34 -30.56 1.23
C THR A 96 4.94 -30.54 2.72
N GLY A 97 5.51 -29.62 3.51
CA GLY A 97 5.30 -29.55 4.98
C GLY A 97 6.48 -30.05 5.84
N MET A 98 7.65 -30.23 5.23
CA MET A 98 8.87 -30.77 5.87
C MET A 98 9.96 -29.70 6.06
N MET A 99 10.87 -29.94 7.01
CA MET A 99 12.14 -29.19 7.12
C MET A 99 13.12 -29.70 6.05
N PRO A 100 13.72 -28.83 5.22
CA PRO A 100 14.67 -29.26 4.20
C PRO A 100 15.95 -29.84 4.82
N SER A 101 16.65 -30.72 4.09
CA SER A 101 17.91 -31.30 4.58
C SER A 101 18.99 -30.24 4.79
N LEU A 102 19.91 -30.49 5.73
CA LEU A 102 21.01 -29.58 6.02
C LEU A 102 21.83 -29.26 4.75
N GLU A 103 22.21 -30.28 3.97
CA GLU A 103 22.96 -30.11 2.72
C GLU A 103 22.27 -29.13 1.75
N ARG A 104 20.94 -29.24 1.57
CA ARG A 104 20.18 -28.33 0.70
C ARG A 104 20.10 -26.92 1.25
N LEU A 105 20.02 -26.76 2.57
CA LEU A 105 20.06 -25.45 3.21
C LEU A 105 21.44 -24.81 3.08
N GLU A 106 22.51 -25.57 3.26
CA GLU A 106 23.89 -25.09 3.06
C GLU A 106 24.12 -24.63 1.63
N ASP A 107 23.72 -25.43 0.63
CA ASP A 107 23.78 -25.06 -0.79
C ASP A 107 22.98 -23.79 -1.11
N TYR A 108 21.76 -23.68 -0.58
CA TYR A 108 20.91 -22.50 -0.79
C TYR A 108 21.56 -21.24 -0.20
N PHE A 109 22.10 -21.32 1.01
CA PHE A 109 22.70 -20.17 1.66
C PHE A 109 24.07 -19.79 1.09
N ASP A 110 24.84 -20.75 0.59
CA ASP A 110 26.08 -20.45 -0.15
C ASP A 110 25.78 -19.75 -1.48
N ALA A 111 24.75 -20.20 -2.20
CA ALA A 111 24.26 -19.51 -3.39
C ALA A 111 23.80 -18.07 -3.05
N TRP A 112 23.03 -17.91 -1.96
CA TRP A 112 22.60 -16.59 -1.47
C TRP A 112 23.80 -15.67 -1.16
N ARG A 113 24.78 -16.14 -0.38
CA ARG A 113 26.00 -15.37 -0.03
C ARG A 113 26.76 -14.94 -1.29
N SER A 114 26.86 -15.82 -2.29
CA SER A 114 27.53 -15.55 -3.56
C SER A 114 26.82 -14.45 -4.35
N VAL A 115 25.49 -14.52 -4.45
CA VAL A 115 24.67 -13.54 -5.18
C VAL A 115 24.69 -12.18 -4.49
N VAL A 116 24.43 -12.13 -3.17
CA VAL A 116 24.49 -10.90 -2.38
C VAL A 116 25.88 -10.27 -2.48
N GLY A 117 26.94 -11.07 -2.37
CA GLY A 117 28.31 -10.60 -2.57
C GLY A 117 28.57 -10.02 -3.97
N SER A 118 27.92 -10.55 -5.01
CA SER A 118 28.04 -10.03 -6.38
C SER A 118 27.34 -8.69 -6.55
N VAL A 119 26.14 -8.53 -5.97
CA VAL A 119 25.41 -7.25 -5.94
C VAL A 119 26.25 -6.18 -5.26
N HIS A 120 26.85 -6.49 -4.11
CA HIS A 120 27.70 -5.52 -3.42
C HIS A 120 28.95 -5.12 -4.19
N ARG A 121 29.60 -6.05 -4.91
CA ARG A 121 30.74 -5.72 -5.77
C ARG A 121 30.32 -4.82 -6.93
N LEU A 122 29.11 -5.01 -7.46
CA LEU A 122 28.56 -4.13 -8.49
C LEU A 122 28.29 -2.74 -7.93
N ASP A 123 27.64 -2.62 -6.77
CA ASP A 123 27.45 -1.34 -6.08
C ASP A 123 28.79 -0.65 -5.80
N GLU A 124 29.79 -1.37 -5.27
CA GLU A 124 31.14 -0.84 -5.01
C GLU A 124 31.82 -0.30 -6.28
N ARG A 125 31.69 -0.98 -7.42
CA ARG A 125 32.21 -0.50 -8.71
C ARG A 125 31.53 0.79 -9.15
N PHE A 126 30.20 0.88 -9.02
CA PHE A 126 29.45 2.08 -9.37
C PHE A 126 29.92 3.30 -8.55
N PHE A 127 29.94 3.19 -7.22
CA PHE A 127 30.39 4.29 -6.36
C PHE A 127 31.86 4.65 -6.60
N ALA A 128 32.73 3.69 -6.91
CA ALA A 128 34.13 3.96 -7.26
C ALA A 128 34.25 4.73 -8.59
N SER A 129 33.43 4.41 -9.60
CA SER A 129 33.38 5.14 -10.86
C SER A 129 32.92 6.58 -10.65
N VAL A 130 31.88 6.79 -9.83
CA VAL A 130 31.40 8.13 -9.48
C VAL A 130 32.48 8.90 -8.71
N ALA A 131 33.10 8.30 -7.70
CA ALA A 131 34.18 8.92 -6.92
C ALA A 131 35.38 9.36 -7.77
N ALA A 132 35.63 8.69 -8.91
CA ALA A 132 36.74 9.01 -9.80
C ALA A 132 36.48 10.22 -10.71
N ILE A 133 35.21 10.60 -10.92
CA ILE A 133 34.84 11.75 -11.77
C ILE A 133 34.47 12.98 -10.95
N VAL A 134 33.94 12.79 -9.74
CA VAL A 134 33.63 13.90 -8.85
C VAL A 134 34.93 14.45 -8.25
N GLY A 135 34.97 15.76 -7.97
CA GLY A 135 36.14 16.40 -7.35
C GLY A 135 36.49 15.82 -5.98
N GLU A 136 37.72 16.05 -5.50
CA GLU A 136 38.21 15.53 -4.21
C GLU A 136 37.30 15.89 -3.02
N GLU A 137 36.62 17.04 -3.08
CA GLU A 137 35.68 17.52 -2.05
C GLU A 137 34.42 16.65 -1.93
N ALA A 138 34.02 15.95 -3.00
CA ALA A 138 32.81 15.13 -3.06
C ALA A 138 33.04 13.66 -2.66
N VAL A 139 34.30 13.22 -2.61
CA VAL A 139 34.66 11.80 -2.37
C VAL A 139 34.15 11.28 -1.03
N GLU A 140 34.21 12.09 0.03
CA GLU A 140 33.66 11.70 1.34
C GLU A 140 32.14 11.50 1.26
N GLY A 141 31.42 12.38 0.55
CA GLY A 141 29.97 12.27 0.38
C GLY A 141 29.57 11.04 -0.43
N VAL A 142 30.33 10.71 -1.48
CA VAL A 142 30.15 9.46 -2.25
C VAL A 142 30.38 8.22 -1.38
N GLU A 143 31.39 8.23 -0.52
CA GLU A 143 31.65 7.13 0.40
C GLU A 143 30.53 6.97 1.44
N ARG A 144 29.99 8.06 1.97
CA ARG A 144 28.82 8.02 2.86
C ARG A 144 27.58 7.46 2.17
N ALA A 145 27.30 7.90 0.94
CA ALA A 145 26.23 7.36 0.11
C ALA A 145 26.38 5.84 -0.11
N ARG A 146 27.61 5.39 -0.40
CA ARG A 146 27.95 3.97 -0.54
C ARG A 146 27.67 3.17 0.72
N LEU A 147 28.04 3.69 1.90
CA LEU A 147 27.82 3.02 3.18
C LEU A 147 26.33 2.93 3.54
N VAL A 148 25.54 3.98 3.28
CA VAL A 148 24.08 3.96 3.46
C VAL A 148 23.44 2.94 2.52
N ARG A 149 23.82 2.94 1.24
CA ARG A 149 23.36 1.93 0.28
C ARG A 149 23.71 0.52 0.74
N ARG A 150 24.95 0.31 1.19
CA ARG A 150 25.41 -0.99 1.71
C ARG A 150 24.52 -1.47 2.86
N ARG A 151 24.23 -0.59 3.83
CA ARG A 151 23.33 -0.88 4.95
C ARG A 151 21.94 -1.26 4.45
N ARG A 152 21.34 -0.49 3.53
CA ARG A 152 20.00 -0.77 2.98
C ARG A 152 19.94 -2.11 2.25
N ALA A 153 20.97 -2.41 1.46
CA ALA A 153 21.08 -3.68 0.75
C ALA A 153 21.17 -4.86 1.74
N ASP A 154 22.04 -4.78 2.75
CA ASP A 154 22.15 -5.81 3.80
C ASP A 154 20.84 -5.92 4.61
N ALA A 155 20.16 -4.81 4.93
CA ALA A 155 18.89 -4.77 5.66
C ALA A 155 17.75 -5.43 4.87
N ALA A 156 17.70 -5.21 3.55
CA ALA A 156 16.71 -5.81 2.68
C ALA A 156 16.83 -7.34 2.59
N ALA A 157 18.03 -7.87 2.87
CA ALA A 157 18.35 -9.29 2.83
C ALA A 157 18.15 -10.01 4.18
N VAL A 158 17.81 -9.29 5.26
CA VAL A 158 17.44 -9.90 6.54
C VAL A 158 16.10 -10.63 6.40
N MET A 159 16.09 -11.94 6.66
CA MET A 159 14.91 -12.80 6.48
C MET A 159 14.02 -12.87 7.73
N GLY A 160 12.70 -13.06 7.54
CA GLY A 160 11.73 -13.31 8.60
C GLY A 160 11.29 -12.08 9.42
N GLY A 161 10.73 -12.30 10.61
CA GLY A 161 10.20 -11.24 11.50
C GLY A 161 11.25 -10.28 12.08
N LEU A 162 12.53 -10.43 11.71
CA LEU A 162 13.62 -9.55 12.09
C LEU A 162 13.97 -8.51 11.00
N SER A 163 13.11 -8.35 9.98
CA SER A 163 13.32 -7.38 8.89
C SER A 163 13.74 -6.01 9.42
N LEU A 164 14.81 -5.47 8.83
CA LEU A 164 15.37 -4.15 9.17
C LEU A 164 15.07 -3.09 8.11
N ARG A 165 14.09 -3.32 7.23
CA ARG A 165 13.72 -2.36 6.18
C ARG A 165 13.12 -1.10 6.81
N ASP A 166 13.61 0.06 6.38
CA ASP A 166 13.11 1.39 6.77
C ASP A 166 13.17 1.71 8.27
N THR A 167 14.06 1.06 9.04
CA THR A 167 14.18 1.20 10.50
C THR A 167 15.35 2.09 10.98
N SER A 168 16.13 2.71 10.09
CA SER A 168 17.29 3.51 10.54
C SER A 168 16.92 4.97 10.86
N LEU A 169 17.57 5.56 11.86
CA LEU A 169 17.31 6.93 12.32
C LEU A 169 17.66 7.98 11.25
N ASP A 170 18.74 7.78 10.49
CA ASP A 170 19.13 8.69 9.41
C ASP A 170 18.08 8.71 8.29
N ASP A 171 17.50 7.56 7.94
CA ASP A 171 16.44 7.48 6.95
C ASP A 171 15.18 8.23 7.44
N ALA A 172 14.86 8.15 8.73
CA ALA A 172 13.80 8.97 9.32
C ALA A 172 14.12 10.47 9.27
N PHE A 173 15.37 10.87 9.53
CA PHE A 173 15.84 12.26 9.44
C PHE A 173 15.73 12.80 8.00
N TRP A 174 16.31 12.11 7.02
CA TRP A 174 16.32 12.54 5.62
C TRP A 174 14.93 12.57 4.99
N SER A 175 14.01 11.70 5.44
CA SER A 175 12.61 11.70 4.98
C SER A 175 11.81 12.96 5.33
N MET A 176 12.36 13.83 6.18
CA MET A 176 11.73 15.09 6.62
C MET A 176 12.26 16.32 5.87
N THR A 177 13.15 16.12 4.87
CA THR A 177 13.82 17.18 4.11
C THR A 177 14.49 18.20 5.05
N PRO A 178 15.59 17.83 5.73
CA PRO A 178 16.22 18.66 6.74
C PRO A 178 16.76 19.97 6.15
N THR A 179 16.74 21.03 6.96
CA THR A 179 17.42 22.28 6.58
C THR A 179 18.94 22.13 6.68
N ALA A 180 19.70 23.01 6.02
CA ALA A 180 21.15 23.00 6.13
C ALA A 180 21.64 23.18 7.58
N GLU A 181 20.93 23.97 8.39
CA GLU A 181 21.22 24.16 9.81
C GLU A 181 20.96 22.90 10.64
N GLU A 182 19.82 22.23 10.40
CA GLU A 182 19.49 20.95 11.05
C GLU A 182 20.54 19.88 10.71
N PHE A 183 20.92 19.79 9.43
CA PHE A 183 21.96 18.88 8.98
C PHE A 183 23.31 19.18 9.64
N ALA A 184 23.77 20.43 9.59
CA ALA A 184 25.04 20.84 10.20
C ALA A 184 25.08 20.56 11.71
N ALA A 185 23.93 20.65 12.41
CA ALA A 185 23.85 20.35 13.84
C ALA A 185 24.06 18.87 14.17
N VAL A 186 23.70 17.93 13.28
CA VAL A 186 23.76 16.48 13.55
C VAL A 186 24.75 15.71 12.67
N ASP A 187 25.47 16.38 11.77
CA ASP A 187 26.31 15.74 10.75
C ASP A 187 27.41 14.82 11.31
N ASP A 188 28.08 15.18 12.41
CA ASP A 188 29.04 14.29 13.09
C ASP A 188 28.38 13.04 13.69
N VAL A 189 27.13 13.17 14.17
CA VAL A 189 26.35 12.03 14.68
C VAL A 189 25.96 11.11 13.52
N LEU A 190 25.50 11.69 12.41
CA LEU A 190 25.17 10.99 11.17
C LEU A 190 26.38 10.23 10.63
N ARG A 191 27.54 10.88 10.47
CA ARG A 191 28.80 10.22 10.07
C ARG A 191 29.14 9.03 10.97
N GLY A 192 29.01 9.21 12.28
CA GLY A 192 29.25 8.15 13.25
C GLY A 192 28.26 6.99 13.13
N LEU A 193 26.99 7.27 12.84
CA LEU A 193 25.96 6.26 12.65
C LEU A 193 26.21 5.50 11.35
N GLU A 194 26.25 6.20 10.22
CA GLU A 194 26.39 5.69 8.84
C GLU A 194 27.66 4.84 8.63
N SER A 195 28.76 5.17 9.31
CA SER A 195 29.99 4.37 9.25
C SER A 195 29.93 3.07 10.06
N SER A 196 29.13 3.03 11.13
CA SER A 196 29.10 1.91 12.09
C SER A 196 27.96 0.92 11.83
N THR A 197 26.80 1.40 11.38
CA THR A 197 25.59 0.58 11.18
C THR A 197 25.70 -0.47 10.07
N PRO A 198 26.39 -0.27 8.92
CA PRO A 198 26.43 -1.27 7.85
C PRO A 198 26.99 -2.62 8.33
N ARG A 199 28.05 -2.59 9.14
CA ARG A 199 28.64 -3.80 9.74
C ARG A 199 27.67 -4.50 10.69
N LEU A 200 26.91 -3.75 11.49
CA LEU A 200 25.97 -4.32 12.46
C LEU A 200 24.76 -4.93 11.76
N VAL A 201 24.21 -4.25 10.75
CA VAL A 201 23.12 -4.78 9.91
C VAL A 201 23.58 -6.04 9.18
N ARG A 202 24.78 -6.06 8.62
CA ARG A 202 25.35 -7.27 8.00
C ARG A 202 25.52 -8.41 9.00
N ALA A 203 25.93 -8.13 10.24
CA ALA A 203 26.03 -9.14 11.28
C ALA A 203 24.67 -9.76 11.62
N VAL A 204 23.60 -8.94 11.65
CA VAL A 204 22.23 -9.44 11.81
C VAL A 204 21.81 -10.28 10.59
N ALA A 205 22.03 -9.81 9.37
CA ALA A 205 21.66 -10.53 8.15
C ALA A 205 22.35 -11.90 8.03
N VAL A 206 23.67 -11.94 8.25
CA VAL A 206 24.44 -13.20 8.25
C VAL A 206 24.06 -14.07 9.43
N GLY A 207 23.86 -13.48 10.62
CA GLY A 207 23.42 -14.20 11.81
C GLY A 207 22.09 -14.92 11.57
N THR A 208 21.09 -14.27 10.97
CA THR A 208 19.80 -14.87 10.61
C THR A 208 19.96 -16.14 9.79
N VAL A 209 20.87 -16.11 8.81
CA VAL A 209 21.19 -17.27 7.97
C VAL A 209 21.90 -18.37 8.76
N GLU A 210 22.93 -18.02 9.55
CA GLU A 210 23.67 -18.98 10.36
C GLU A 210 22.80 -19.65 11.42
N SER A 211 21.85 -18.94 12.04
CA SER A 211 20.97 -19.54 13.04
C SER A 211 20.00 -20.54 12.43
N ILE A 212 19.53 -20.33 11.19
CA ILE A 212 18.72 -21.33 10.48
C ILE A 212 19.54 -22.61 10.25
N LEU A 213 20.79 -22.45 9.80
CA LEU A 213 21.71 -23.58 9.62
C LEU A 213 22.03 -24.28 10.93
N GLU A 214 22.26 -23.54 12.01
CA GLU A 214 22.55 -24.09 13.33
C GLU A 214 21.36 -24.86 13.90
N VAL A 215 20.13 -24.38 13.71
CA VAL A 215 18.91 -25.13 14.05
C VAL A 215 18.87 -26.44 13.28
N ALA A 216 19.10 -26.41 11.97
CA ALA A 216 19.12 -27.61 11.13
C ALA A 216 20.20 -28.61 11.57
N ARG A 217 21.42 -28.14 11.86
CA ARG A 217 22.54 -28.97 12.38
C ARG A 217 22.19 -29.63 13.71
N ARG A 218 21.56 -28.88 14.63
CA ARG A 218 21.15 -29.42 15.94
C ARG A 218 20.07 -30.48 15.80
N LEU A 219 19.10 -30.27 14.94
CA LEU A 219 18.03 -31.23 14.67
C LEU A 219 18.54 -32.49 13.98
N GLU A 220 19.44 -32.36 13.01
CA GLU A 220 20.10 -33.51 12.39
C GLU A 220 20.91 -34.31 13.41
N LYS A 221 21.69 -33.64 14.26
CA LYS A 221 22.45 -34.29 15.33
C LYS A 221 21.57 -34.98 16.37
N ALA A 222 20.38 -34.46 16.62
CA ALA A 222 19.38 -35.07 17.50
C ALA A 222 18.65 -36.26 16.84
N GLY A 223 18.92 -36.57 15.57
CA GLY A 223 18.29 -37.66 14.83
C GLY A 223 16.94 -37.29 14.19
N TYR A 224 16.59 -36.00 14.17
CA TYR A 224 15.40 -35.46 13.52
C TYR A 224 15.72 -34.85 12.15
N GLY A 225 16.72 -35.36 11.44
CA GLY A 225 16.97 -34.97 10.05
C GLY A 225 15.85 -35.51 9.14
N GLY A 226 15.23 -34.65 8.33
CA GLY A 226 14.21 -35.06 7.36
C GLY A 226 12.91 -35.58 7.98
N VAL A 227 12.42 -34.92 9.05
CA VAL A 227 11.14 -35.22 9.70
C VAL A 227 9.99 -35.28 8.69
N THR A 228 9.17 -36.34 8.78
CA THR A 228 7.99 -36.50 7.95
C THR A 228 6.72 -35.95 8.62
N GLU A 229 5.68 -35.67 7.84
CA GLU A 229 4.37 -35.26 8.36
C GLU A 229 3.77 -36.31 9.32
N ALA A 230 4.00 -37.59 9.06
CA ALA A 230 3.58 -38.68 9.93
C ALA A 230 4.24 -38.62 11.32
N ASP A 231 5.50 -38.17 11.39
CA ASP A 231 6.22 -38.00 12.65
C ASP A 231 5.71 -36.78 13.45
N MET A 232 5.25 -35.73 12.76
CA MET A 232 4.67 -34.53 13.38
C MET A 232 3.25 -34.74 13.88
N ASN A 233 2.47 -35.56 13.18
CA ASN A 233 1.09 -35.91 13.54
C ASN A 233 1.01 -37.05 14.57
N ASP A 234 2.12 -37.71 14.87
CA ASP A 234 2.26 -38.60 16.02
C ASP A 234 2.32 -37.74 17.30
N GLY A 235 1.30 -37.84 18.15
CA GLY A 235 1.13 -36.95 19.31
C GLY A 235 2.27 -36.95 20.33
N ASP A 236 3.03 -38.05 20.45
CA ASP A 236 4.20 -38.09 21.34
C ASP A 236 5.47 -37.65 20.63
N ARG A 237 5.69 -38.18 19.42
CA ARG A 237 6.88 -37.88 18.63
C ARG A 237 6.91 -36.43 18.12
N GLY A 238 5.76 -35.89 17.71
CA GLY A 238 5.59 -34.50 17.34
C GLY A 238 5.86 -33.55 18.50
N ARG A 239 5.49 -33.90 19.74
CA ARG A 239 5.85 -33.12 20.93
C ARG A 239 7.35 -33.12 21.20
N GLU A 240 7.99 -34.28 21.07
CA GLU A 240 9.44 -34.43 21.24
C GLU A 240 10.23 -33.62 20.20
N ILE A 241 9.83 -33.71 18.93
CA ILE A 241 10.40 -32.92 17.83
C ILE A 241 10.21 -31.43 18.07
N MET A 242 9.01 -31.00 18.48
CA MET A 242 8.74 -29.59 18.76
C MET A 242 9.56 -29.04 19.94
N GLN A 243 9.80 -29.86 20.97
CA GLN A 243 10.68 -29.49 22.06
C GLN A 243 12.12 -29.33 21.57
N ALA A 244 12.62 -30.27 20.77
CA ALA A 244 13.97 -30.21 20.19
C ALA A 244 14.14 -29.00 19.25
N VAL A 245 13.13 -28.66 18.45
CA VAL A 245 13.10 -27.45 17.61
C VAL A 245 13.17 -26.19 18.47
N SER A 246 12.37 -26.11 19.53
CA SER A 246 12.35 -24.96 20.45
C SER A 246 13.71 -24.76 21.14
N GLU A 247 14.33 -25.84 21.64
CA GLU A 247 15.65 -25.80 22.27
C GLU A 247 16.76 -25.43 21.27
N ALA A 248 16.70 -25.97 20.05
CA ALA A 248 17.63 -25.62 18.98
C ALA A 248 17.50 -24.14 18.60
N TYR A 249 16.27 -23.65 18.44
CA TYR A 249 15.97 -22.26 18.09
C TYR A 249 16.43 -21.27 19.16
N ALA A 250 16.10 -21.54 20.44
CA ALA A 250 16.50 -20.68 21.56
C ALA A 250 18.02 -20.50 21.63
N GLY A 251 18.79 -21.56 21.43
CA GLY A 251 20.25 -21.46 21.47
C GLY A 251 20.89 -20.93 20.19
N ALA A 252 20.24 -21.05 19.02
CA ALA A 252 20.76 -20.53 17.76
C ALA A 252 20.51 -19.02 17.61
N MET A 253 19.40 -18.50 18.14
CA MET A 253 18.99 -17.12 17.90
C MET A 253 19.67 -16.10 18.85
N SER A 254 20.29 -16.54 19.95
CA SER A 254 20.94 -15.66 20.94
C SER A 254 21.98 -14.71 20.30
N GLU A 255 22.78 -15.20 19.35
CA GLU A 255 23.83 -14.39 18.71
C GLU A 255 23.27 -13.30 17.76
N ILE A 256 22.11 -13.58 17.13
CA ILE A 256 21.41 -12.58 16.31
C ILE A 256 20.87 -11.47 17.20
N TYR A 257 20.26 -11.82 18.33
CA TYR A 257 19.70 -10.83 19.25
C TYR A 257 20.78 -9.96 19.86
N ASP A 258 21.94 -10.51 20.20
CA ASP A 258 23.09 -9.70 20.62
C ASP A 258 23.52 -8.70 19.54
N SER A 259 23.51 -9.12 18.27
CA SER A 259 23.83 -8.25 17.13
C SER A 259 22.77 -7.18 16.90
N ARG A 260 21.49 -7.54 17.03
CA ARG A 260 20.35 -6.62 16.92
C ARG A 260 20.32 -5.62 18.08
N ALA A 261 20.60 -6.06 19.31
CA ALA A 261 20.71 -5.20 20.49
C ALA A 261 21.84 -4.18 20.32
N LYS A 262 23.02 -4.58 19.82
CA LYS A 262 24.11 -3.66 19.50
C LYS A 262 23.72 -2.60 18.46
N LEU A 263 22.96 -3.00 17.43
CA LEU A 263 22.42 -2.07 16.44
C LEU A 263 21.45 -1.07 17.10
N MET A 264 20.51 -1.57 17.89
CA MET A 264 19.52 -0.74 18.60
C MET A 264 20.18 0.22 19.58
N ASP A 265 21.14 -0.24 20.37
CA ASP A 265 21.87 0.61 21.31
C ASP A 265 22.63 1.72 20.58
N ARG A 266 23.16 1.44 19.39
CA ARG A 266 23.82 2.44 18.55
C ARG A 266 22.84 3.50 18.05
N GLU A 267 21.69 3.08 17.56
CA GLU A 267 20.60 3.96 17.10
C GLU A 267 20.02 4.79 18.26
N ILE A 268 19.79 4.19 19.44
CA ILE A 268 19.33 4.88 20.65
C ILE A 268 20.36 5.91 21.13
N ALA A 269 21.66 5.59 21.08
CA ALA A 269 22.72 6.53 21.43
C ALA A 269 22.73 7.73 20.47
N ALA A 270 22.57 7.52 19.17
CA ALA A 270 22.46 8.59 18.19
C ALA A 270 21.19 9.42 18.39
N ALA A 271 20.05 8.79 18.66
CA ALA A 271 18.78 9.44 18.94
C ALA A 271 18.87 10.43 20.11
N ARG A 272 19.58 10.07 21.19
CA ARG A 272 19.83 10.98 22.31
C ARG A 272 20.60 12.24 21.90
N LEU A 273 21.57 12.10 20.98
CA LEU A 273 22.33 13.24 20.46
C LEU A 273 21.49 14.11 19.52
N PHE A 274 20.61 13.51 18.72
CA PHE A 274 19.67 14.26 17.88
C PHE A 274 18.72 15.11 18.73
N ARG A 275 18.15 14.52 19.79
CA ARG A 275 17.29 15.23 20.75
C ARG A 275 17.94 16.48 21.30
N ASP A 276 19.22 16.40 21.64
CA ASP A 276 19.93 17.50 22.30
C ASP A 276 20.35 18.61 21.33
N ARG A 277 20.22 18.39 20.01
CA ARG A 277 20.72 19.31 18.96
C ARG A 277 19.66 19.81 17.99
N LEU A 278 18.50 19.18 17.94
CA LEU A 278 17.37 19.58 17.09
C LEU A 278 16.27 20.24 17.94
N GLU A 279 15.50 21.13 17.31
CA GLU A 279 14.32 21.71 17.94
C GLU A 279 13.34 20.62 18.40
N PRO A 280 12.72 20.72 19.60
CA PRO A 280 11.91 19.64 20.18
C PRO A 280 10.75 19.17 19.29
N ALA A 281 10.07 20.11 18.63
CA ALA A 281 9.00 19.81 17.68
C ALA A 281 9.50 19.03 16.46
N ARG A 282 10.70 19.38 15.98
CA ARG A 282 11.34 18.70 14.85
C ARG A 282 11.80 17.31 15.24
N TRP A 283 12.50 17.19 16.38
CA TRP A 283 12.94 15.91 16.92
C TRP A 283 11.78 14.94 17.11
N ARG A 284 10.66 15.39 17.69
CA ARG A 284 9.46 14.54 17.88
C ARG A 284 9.00 13.87 16.59
N LYS A 285 8.94 14.61 15.47
CA LYS A 285 8.49 14.07 14.17
C LYS A 285 9.43 12.99 13.66
N ILE A 286 10.74 13.21 13.79
CA ILE A 286 11.78 12.25 13.38
C ILE A 286 11.73 11.01 14.28
N LYS A 287 11.74 11.20 15.60
CA LYS A 287 11.63 10.13 16.59
C LYS A 287 10.36 9.31 16.38
N ARG A 288 9.24 9.95 16.03
CA ARG A 288 8.00 9.24 15.68
C ARG A 288 8.21 8.26 14.54
N ARG A 289 8.71 8.73 13.39
CA ARG A 289 8.92 7.89 12.20
C ARG A 289 9.89 6.75 12.46
N TRP A 290 10.96 7.03 13.19
CA TRP A 290 11.99 6.06 13.53
C TRP A 290 11.48 5.03 14.55
N ALA A 291 10.95 5.47 15.68
CA ALA A 291 10.64 4.59 16.81
C ALA A 291 9.48 3.63 16.51
N THR A 292 8.45 4.06 15.76
CA THR A 292 7.32 3.18 15.39
C THR A 292 7.72 2.04 14.46
N ARG A 293 8.77 2.24 13.65
CA ARG A 293 9.28 1.22 12.72
C ARG A 293 10.32 0.32 13.38
N THR A 294 11.14 0.88 14.25
CA THR A 294 12.30 0.20 14.84
C THR A 294 11.94 -0.60 16.08
N PHE A 295 10.96 -0.11 16.87
CA PHE A 295 10.52 -0.70 18.13
C PHE A 295 8.99 -0.91 18.13
N PRO A 296 8.46 -1.76 17.24
CA PRO A 296 7.02 -2.04 17.22
C PRO A 296 6.50 -2.61 18.54
N GLU A 297 7.33 -3.36 19.28
CA GLU A 297 7.02 -3.94 20.59
C GLU A 297 6.83 -2.87 21.67
N ALA A 298 7.37 -1.67 21.48
CA ALA A 298 7.15 -0.56 22.40
C ALA A 298 5.73 0.03 22.29
N HIS A 299 4.90 -0.43 21.35
CA HIS A 299 3.52 0.03 21.13
C HIS A 299 3.38 1.56 21.15
N ILE A 300 4.38 2.26 20.59
CA ILE A 300 4.44 3.72 20.61
C ILE A 300 3.45 4.26 19.58
N GLY A 301 2.16 4.24 19.89
CA GLY A 301 1.20 4.97 19.09
C GLY A 301 1.45 6.46 19.32
N PHE A 302 1.89 7.17 18.29
CA PHE A 302 1.80 8.63 18.30
C PHE A 302 0.36 9.12 18.03
N GLU A 303 -0.54 8.15 17.84
CA GLU A 303 -1.99 8.23 17.74
C GLU A 303 -2.68 7.39 18.84
N ILE A 304 -2.03 7.09 19.99
CA ILE A 304 -2.64 6.28 21.07
C ILE A 304 -4.05 6.78 21.39
N GLY A 305 -5.05 5.96 21.07
CA GLY A 305 -6.27 5.72 21.86
C GLY A 305 -7.13 6.94 22.17
N GLY A 306 -7.38 7.80 21.20
CA GLY A 306 -8.40 8.82 21.30
C GLY A 306 -8.43 9.69 20.05
N ASP A 307 -9.56 9.65 19.35
CA ASP A 307 -9.89 10.40 18.13
C ASP A 307 -9.85 11.93 18.28
N GLY A 308 -9.36 12.42 19.42
CA GLY A 308 -9.10 13.82 19.66
C GLY A 308 -7.85 14.35 18.93
N PRO A 309 -7.80 15.67 18.64
CA PRO A 309 -6.62 16.32 18.08
C PRO A 309 -5.38 16.17 18.97
N GLY A 310 -4.20 16.07 18.36
CA GLY A 310 -2.92 16.06 19.09
C GLY A 310 -2.65 17.38 19.82
N VAL A 311 -1.84 17.35 20.88
CA VAL A 311 -1.51 18.53 21.72
C VAL A 311 -1.02 19.72 20.88
N GLU A 312 -0.26 19.47 19.81
CA GLU A 312 0.24 20.50 18.89
C GLU A 312 -0.90 21.26 18.18
N LYS A 313 -1.93 20.52 17.72
CA LYS A 313 -3.09 21.09 17.05
C LYS A 313 -3.92 21.92 18.04
N ILE A 314 -4.09 21.43 19.27
CA ILE A 314 -4.77 22.15 20.34
C ILE A 314 -4.00 23.41 20.72
N ALA A 315 -2.67 23.34 20.84
CA ALA A 315 -1.83 24.51 21.13
C ALA A 315 -1.95 25.57 20.02
N ALA A 316 -1.96 25.17 18.75
CA ALA A 316 -2.16 26.07 17.61
C ALA A 316 -3.55 26.72 17.62
N GLU A 317 -4.59 25.94 17.92
CA GLU A 317 -5.98 26.42 18.04
C GLU A 317 -6.14 27.42 19.18
N VAL A 318 -5.62 27.11 20.37
CA VAL A 318 -5.59 28.03 21.52
C VAL A 318 -4.83 29.31 21.17
N ARG A 319 -3.66 29.20 20.52
CA ARG A 319 -2.86 30.37 20.11
C ARG A 319 -3.64 31.27 19.14
N ALA A 320 -4.37 30.69 18.20
CA ALA A 320 -5.17 31.43 17.22
C ALA A 320 -6.34 32.19 17.87
N LEU A 321 -6.93 31.62 18.93
CA LEU A 321 -8.03 32.21 19.69
C LEU A 321 -7.58 33.28 20.69
N LEU A 322 -6.29 33.32 21.05
CA LEU A 322 -5.72 34.36 21.89
C LEU A 322 -5.42 35.64 21.08
N PRO A 323 -5.58 36.85 21.64
CA PRO A 323 -5.17 38.10 20.98
C PRO A 323 -3.68 38.11 20.60
N GLU A 324 -3.32 38.79 19.50
CA GLU A 324 -1.94 38.80 18.98
C GLU A 324 -0.90 39.31 19.98
N ASP A 325 -1.26 40.32 20.76
CA ASP A 325 -0.40 40.92 21.79
C ASP A 325 -0.52 40.23 23.17
N SER A 326 -1.25 39.11 23.27
CA SER A 326 -1.45 38.42 24.55
C SER A 326 -0.16 37.76 25.04
N ARG A 327 0.17 37.98 26.32
CA ARG A 327 1.24 37.27 27.02
C ARG A 327 0.98 35.76 27.10
N ASP A 328 -0.28 35.34 27.02
CA ASP A 328 -0.66 33.93 27.10
C ASP A 328 -0.20 33.14 25.86
N ARG A 329 0.06 33.81 24.72
CA ARG A 329 0.65 33.14 23.54
C ARG A 329 2.06 32.63 23.82
N VAL A 330 2.83 33.32 24.66
CA VAL A 330 4.15 32.85 25.11
C VAL A 330 3.99 31.65 26.06
N ILE A 331 2.97 31.68 26.92
CA ILE A 331 2.66 30.59 27.86
C ILE A 331 2.27 29.32 27.09
N VAL A 332 1.53 29.44 25.97
CA VAL A 332 1.25 28.30 25.07
C VAL A 332 2.54 27.63 24.60
N ASP A 333 3.53 28.42 24.15
CA ASP A 333 4.81 27.88 23.68
C ASP A 333 5.63 27.23 24.80
N GLU A 334 5.57 27.79 26.01
CA GLU A 334 6.21 27.21 27.20
C GLU A 334 5.57 25.88 27.60
N ILE A 335 4.23 25.79 27.61
CA ILE A 335 3.47 24.56 27.90
C ILE A 335 3.80 23.51 26.83
N LEU A 336 3.78 23.88 25.56
CA LEU A 336 4.07 22.98 24.45
C LEU A 336 5.52 22.47 24.51
N SER A 337 6.47 23.35 24.82
CA SER A 337 7.89 22.99 25.03
C SER A 337 8.10 22.06 26.21
N ALA A 338 7.37 22.28 27.31
CA ALA A 338 7.41 21.40 28.48
C ALA A 338 6.80 20.02 28.18
N TRP A 339 5.70 20.00 27.44
CA TRP A 339 5.08 18.77 26.98
C TRP A 339 6.02 17.95 26.10
N TYR A 340 6.67 18.57 25.12
CA TYR A 340 7.64 17.87 24.27
C TYR A 340 8.71 17.16 25.09
N ARG A 341 9.32 17.86 26.06
CA ARG A 341 10.36 17.27 26.93
C ARG A 341 9.85 16.12 27.79
N ASN A 342 8.63 16.22 28.32
CA ASN A 342 8.05 15.20 29.19
C ASN A 342 7.60 13.97 28.39
N ASP A 343 6.95 14.16 27.25
CA ASP A 343 6.53 13.08 26.35
C ASP A 343 7.74 12.35 25.76
N ASP A 344 8.80 13.09 25.43
CA ASP A 344 10.03 12.51 24.90
C ASP A 344 10.72 11.58 25.91
N ARG A 345 10.75 11.94 27.20
CA ARG A 345 11.26 11.08 28.28
C ARG A 345 10.45 9.79 28.44
N LEU A 346 9.12 9.89 28.43
CA LEU A 346 8.25 8.72 28.50
C LEU A 346 8.47 7.82 27.29
N THR A 347 8.57 8.42 26.10
CA THR A 347 8.83 7.67 24.86
C THR A 347 10.23 7.03 24.87
N ASP A 348 11.25 7.68 25.42
CA ASP A 348 12.59 7.09 25.60
C ASP A 348 12.54 5.83 26.49
N GLN A 349 11.74 5.87 27.56
CA GLN A 349 11.54 4.71 28.44
C GLN A 349 10.80 3.59 27.72
N MET A 350 9.74 3.90 26.98
CA MET A 350 9.02 2.92 26.16
C MET A 350 9.94 2.27 25.11
N ILE A 351 10.83 3.03 24.46
CA ILE A 351 11.81 2.48 23.51
C ILE A 351 12.75 1.48 24.19
N VAL A 352 13.25 1.81 25.39
CA VAL A 352 14.11 0.92 26.16
C VAL A 352 13.35 -0.34 26.59
N LEU A 353 12.10 -0.20 27.04
CA LEU A 353 11.23 -1.32 27.39
C LEU A 353 10.95 -2.22 26.18
N GLY A 354 10.60 -1.66 25.01
CA GLY A 354 10.39 -2.44 23.79
C GLY A 354 11.62 -3.22 23.34
N ARG A 355 12.82 -2.61 23.45
CA ARG A 355 14.11 -3.31 23.24
C ARG A 355 14.28 -4.47 24.23
N ASP A 356 13.93 -4.26 25.50
CA ASP A 356 14.10 -5.27 26.54
C ASP A 356 13.05 -6.40 26.45
N ILE A 357 11.81 -6.08 26.08
CA ILE A 357 10.74 -7.05 25.77
C ILE A 357 11.20 -7.93 24.61
N MET A 358 11.71 -7.32 23.52
CA MET A 358 12.27 -8.11 22.41
C MET A 358 13.37 -9.04 22.91
N ARG A 359 14.31 -8.56 23.73
CA ARG A 359 15.38 -9.41 24.26
C ARG A 359 14.84 -10.58 25.08
N VAL A 360 13.88 -10.31 25.96
CA VAL A 360 13.30 -11.28 26.90
C VAL A 360 12.40 -12.31 26.20
N LEU A 361 11.63 -11.92 25.19
CA LEU A 361 10.77 -12.84 24.41
C LEU A 361 11.53 -14.02 23.79
N PHE A 362 12.85 -13.89 23.60
CA PHE A 362 13.67 -14.91 22.93
C PHE A 362 14.74 -15.57 23.80
N GLU A 363 15.06 -15.00 24.96
CA GLU A 363 15.80 -15.71 26.01
C GLU A 363 14.86 -16.70 26.71
N GLN A 364 15.33 -17.88 27.15
CA GLN A 364 14.49 -18.89 27.86
C GLN A 364 13.76 -18.35 29.13
N ASN A 365 14.13 -17.15 29.61
CA ASN A 365 13.49 -16.42 30.70
C ASN A 365 12.24 -15.61 30.28
N GLY A 366 11.87 -15.60 28.99
CA GLY A 366 10.74 -14.86 28.43
C GLY A 366 9.39 -15.15 29.07
N LEU A 367 9.18 -16.40 29.48
CA LEU A 367 7.96 -16.84 30.16
C LEU A 367 7.81 -16.30 31.59
N GLN A 368 8.89 -15.82 32.24
CA GLN A 368 8.84 -15.33 33.62
C GLN A 368 8.85 -13.81 33.72
N ASN A 369 9.60 -13.12 32.84
CA ASN A 369 9.80 -11.67 32.92
C ASN A 369 9.04 -10.87 31.86
N GLY A 370 8.53 -11.51 30.80
CA GLY A 370 7.76 -10.84 29.72
C GLY A 370 6.54 -10.07 30.24
N PRO A 371 5.64 -10.70 31.02
CA PRO A 371 4.44 -10.02 31.53
C PRO A 371 4.75 -8.78 32.39
N VAL A 372 5.82 -8.81 33.18
CA VAL A 372 6.22 -7.65 34.01
C VAL A 372 6.65 -6.46 33.15
N LEU A 373 7.38 -6.71 32.06
CA LEU A 373 7.80 -5.65 31.15
C LEU A 373 6.63 -5.11 30.32
N GLU A 374 5.66 -5.96 29.96
CA GLU A 374 4.41 -5.55 29.31
C GLU A 374 3.57 -4.67 30.23
N ASP A 375 3.42 -5.04 31.52
CA ASP A 375 2.73 -4.22 32.53
C ASP A 375 3.43 -2.86 32.72
N GLU A 376 4.77 -2.83 32.77
CA GLU A 376 5.55 -1.59 32.84
C GLU A 376 5.34 -0.71 31.60
N LEU A 377 5.27 -1.32 30.41
CA LEU A 377 5.00 -0.61 29.16
C LEU A 377 3.60 -0.01 29.12
N GLU A 378 2.57 -0.75 29.57
CA GLU A 378 1.20 -0.28 29.68
C GLU A 378 1.08 0.88 30.69
N ALA A 379 1.79 0.80 31.81
CA ALA A 379 1.87 1.89 32.79
C ALA A 379 2.52 3.16 32.21
N MET A 380 3.54 3.01 31.36
CA MET A 380 4.15 4.14 30.65
C MET A 380 3.20 4.73 29.60
N ALA A 381 2.48 3.90 28.83
CA ALA A 381 1.49 4.36 27.87
C ALA A 381 0.37 5.15 28.56
N SER A 382 -0.12 4.67 29.70
CA SER A 382 -1.11 5.35 30.55
C SER A 382 -0.59 6.67 31.11
N SER A 383 0.67 6.72 31.56
CA SER A 383 1.33 7.95 32.02
C SER A 383 1.43 9.00 30.91
N ARG A 384 1.68 8.55 29.68
CA ARG A 384 1.73 9.39 28.49
C ARG A 384 0.36 9.96 28.13
N GLN A 385 -0.70 9.14 28.21
CA GLN A 385 -2.08 9.59 27.99
C GLN A 385 -2.52 10.61 29.04
N ALA A 386 -2.18 10.38 30.32
CA ALA A 386 -2.44 11.34 31.39
C ALA A 386 -1.68 12.67 31.18
N LEU A 387 -0.43 12.62 30.72
CA LEU A 387 0.33 13.82 30.36
C LEU A 387 -0.34 14.60 29.22
N ARG A 388 -0.83 13.91 28.18
CA ARG A 388 -1.60 14.52 27.08
C ARG A 388 -2.83 15.23 27.62
N ALA A 389 -3.69 14.53 28.38
CA ALA A 389 -4.92 15.09 28.93
C ALA A 389 -4.66 16.35 29.78
N LYS A 390 -3.70 16.27 30.71
CA LYS A 390 -3.31 17.39 31.58
C LYS A 390 -2.79 18.60 30.78
N THR A 391 -2.02 18.34 29.73
CA THR A 391 -1.47 19.42 28.88
C THR A 391 -2.57 20.09 28.07
N THR A 392 -3.47 19.29 27.48
CA THR A 392 -4.66 19.79 26.78
C THR A 392 -5.50 20.68 27.69
N GLU A 393 -5.80 20.22 28.90
CA GLU A 393 -6.55 21.01 29.90
C GLU A 393 -5.84 22.32 30.24
N SER A 394 -4.51 22.28 30.42
CA SER A 394 -3.69 23.47 30.72
C SER A 394 -3.69 24.49 29.57
N LEU A 395 -3.68 24.03 28.32
CA LEU A 395 -3.77 24.90 27.13
C LEU A 395 -5.16 25.55 27.03
N ILE A 396 -6.21 24.76 27.18
CA ILE A 396 -7.61 25.22 27.09
C ILE A 396 -7.94 26.20 28.23
N ALA A 397 -7.32 26.04 29.40
CA ALA A 397 -7.48 26.95 30.53
C ALA A 397 -6.99 28.40 30.22
N LEU A 398 -6.15 28.61 29.21
CA LEU A 398 -5.71 29.96 28.80
C LEU A 398 -6.78 30.74 28.05
N LEU A 399 -7.82 30.07 27.55
CA LEU A 399 -8.89 30.72 26.79
C LEU A 399 -9.92 31.40 27.71
N PRO A 400 -10.55 32.49 27.25
CA PRO A 400 -11.76 33.05 27.87
C PRO A 400 -12.88 31.99 27.92
N GLU A 401 -13.76 32.08 28.93
CA GLU A 401 -14.78 31.05 29.22
C GLU A 401 -15.62 30.65 28.00
N ALA A 402 -16.09 31.62 27.20
CA ALA A 402 -16.89 31.34 26.01
C ALA A 402 -16.12 30.57 24.92
N SER A 403 -14.83 30.87 24.74
CA SER A 403 -13.96 30.14 23.79
C SER A 403 -13.54 28.79 24.33
N ARG A 404 -13.38 28.67 25.65
CA ARG A 404 -13.09 27.43 26.36
C ARG A 404 -14.23 26.41 26.20
N GLU A 405 -15.47 26.83 26.43
CA GLU A 405 -16.67 26.00 26.27
C GLU A 405 -16.82 25.53 24.82
N ALA A 406 -16.56 26.39 23.83
CA ALA A 406 -16.61 26.04 22.41
C ALA A 406 -15.59 24.96 22.03
N VAL A 407 -14.32 25.11 22.45
CA VAL A 407 -13.26 24.12 22.16
C VAL A 407 -13.55 22.79 22.88
N MET A 408 -14.00 22.82 24.13
CA MET A 408 -14.36 21.60 24.87
C MET A 408 -15.56 20.88 24.25
N SER A 409 -16.56 21.62 23.75
CA SER A 409 -17.71 21.04 23.04
C SER A 409 -17.31 20.42 21.70
N ASP A 410 -16.40 21.05 20.95
CA ASP A 410 -15.87 20.52 19.69
C ASP A 410 -15.00 19.27 19.92
N LEU A 411 -14.18 19.24 20.99
CA LEU A 411 -13.43 18.04 21.38
C LEU A 411 -14.35 16.88 21.76
N ALA A 412 -15.40 17.13 22.56
CA ALA A 412 -16.38 16.12 22.92
C ALA A 412 -17.20 15.61 21.72
N GLY A 413 -17.53 16.50 20.77
CA GLY A 413 -18.20 16.13 19.52
C GLY A 413 -17.33 15.30 18.57
N ARG A 414 -16.02 15.54 18.57
CA ARG A 414 -15.03 14.75 17.79
C ARG A 414 -14.78 13.37 18.41
N GLU A 415 -14.75 13.27 19.73
CA GLU A 415 -14.67 11.96 20.41
C GLU A 415 -15.93 11.11 20.16
N ALA A 416 -17.12 11.73 20.05
CA ALA A 416 -18.37 11.02 19.74
C ALA A 416 -18.51 10.59 18.26
N THR A 417 -17.78 11.22 17.33
CA THR A 417 -17.79 10.87 15.89
C THR A 417 -16.65 9.95 15.47
N GLY A 418 -15.62 9.81 16.32
CA GLY A 418 -14.47 8.93 16.12
C GLY A 418 -14.80 7.43 16.08
N GLU A 419 -15.91 7.01 16.70
CA GLU A 419 -16.38 5.61 16.62
C GLU A 419 -17.11 5.27 15.31
N ALA A 420 -17.48 6.24 14.46
CA ALA A 420 -18.34 6.00 13.29
C ALA A 420 -17.75 6.43 11.93
N GLY A 421 -16.52 6.94 11.87
CA GLY A 421 -16.04 7.72 10.71
C GLY A 421 -14.77 7.21 10.04
N ARG A 422 -14.80 6.05 9.39
CA ARG A 422 -13.80 5.70 8.35
C ARG A 422 -14.49 5.10 7.13
N ASP A 423 -15.06 5.94 6.29
CA ASP A 423 -14.91 5.77 4.84
C ASP A 423 -14.96 7.15 4.16
N GLY A 424 -14.05 7.38 3.23
CA GLY A 424 -13.85 8.68 2.62
C GLY A 424 -14.91 8.95 1.56
N SER A 425 -15.74 9.97 1.77
CA SER A 425 -16.38 10.68 0.66
C SER A 425 -16.72 12.12 1.03
N ARG A 426 -16.45 12.96 0.05
CA ARG A 426 -16.40 14.42 -0.01
C ARG A 426 -17.70 15.07 0.46
N ALA A 427 -17.72 15.62 1.67
CA ALA A 427 -18.83 16.47 2.14
C ALA A 427 -18.73 17.86 1.50
N GLY A 428 -19.58 18.13 0.51
CA GLY A 428 -19.84 19.45 -0.04
C GLY A 428 -21.19 19.96 0.44
N VAL A 429 -21.18 21.01 1.27
CA VAL A 429 -22.38 21.72 1.73
C VAL A 429 -22.98 22.52 0.57
N ALA A 430 -24.27 22.35 0.30
CA ALA A 430 -25.10 23.38 -0.32
C ALA A 430 -26.55 23.31 0.23
N GLU A 431 -26.98 24.43 0.78
CA GLU A 431 -28.32 24.66 1.33
C GLU A 431 -29.40 24.67 0.24
N GLY A 432 -30.56 24.09 0.55
CA GLY A 432 -31.86 24.57 0.10
C GLY A 432 -32.65 23.69 -0.88
N GLY A 433 -33.51 22.81 -0.36
CA GLY A 433 -34.64 22.25 -1.11
C GLY A 433 -35.15 20.89 -0.62
N VAL A 434 -36.21 20.90 0.19
CA VAL A 434 -37.09 19.77 0.59
C VAL A 434 -36.38 18.50 1.10
N ALA A 435 -36.27 18.41 2.42
CA ALA A 435 -35.77 17.24 3.14
C ALA A 435 -36.64 15.99 2.89
N VAL A 436 -36.06 15.01 2.20
CA VAL A 436 -36.32 13.59 2.43
C VAL A 436 -35.23 13.15 3.41
N ASP A 437 -35.59 12.43 4.47
CA ASP A 437 -34.67 11.99 5.53
C ASP A 437 -33.48 11.20 4.94
N ASP A 438 -32.32 11.85 4.86
CA ASP A 438 -31.02 11.21 4.70
C ASP A 438 -30.65 10.51 6.02
N ALA A 439 -31.22 9.34 6.26
CA ALA A 439 -30.66 8.40 7.22
C ALA A 439 -29.56 7.59 6.51
N PRO A 440 -28.26 7.83 6.76
CA PRO A 440 -27.24 6.91 6.30
C PRO A 440 -27.49 5.56 6.97
N LEU A 441 -27.67 4.51 6.18
CA LEU A 441 -27.63 3.13 6.67
C LEU A 441 -26.24 2.91 7.28
N GLU A 442 -26.16 2.96 8.61
CA GLU A 442 -24.92 2.81 9.37
C GLU A 442 -24.25 1.46 9.06
N ALA A 443 -22.98 1.51 8.71
CA ALA A 443 -22.13 0.34 8.50
C ALA A 443 -21.82 -0.32 9.84
N GLY A 444 -22.25 -1.57 10.01
CA GLY A 444 -21.75 -2.43 11.09
C GLY A 444 -20.26 -2.79 10.87
N PRO A 445 -19.50 -3.06 11.94
CA PRO A 445 -18.05 -3.31 11.89
C PRO A 445 -17.64 -4.67 11.29
N GLY A 446 -18.59 -5.50 10.86
CA GLY A 446 -18.35 -6.69 10.05
C GLY A 446 -18.89 -6.44 8.65
N GLY A 447 -18.01 -6.23 7.67
CA GLY A 447 -18.38 -5.92 6.29
C GLY A 447 -19.47 -6.85 5.76
N SER A 448 -20.71 -6.36 5.70
CA SER A 448 -21.79 -7.08 5.05
C SER A 448 -21.52 -7.04 3.55
N THR A 449 -21.15 -8.20 3.04
CA THR A 449 -21.16 -8.52 1.62
C THR A 449 -22.47 -8.08 0.95
N PHE A 450 -22.32 -7.50 -0.25
CA PHE A 450 -23.37 -7.16 -1.22
C PHE A 450 -24.07 -5.80 -1.10
N ARG A 451 -23.30 -4.72 -1.16
CA ARG A 451 -23.77 -3.36 -1.52
C ARG A 451 -24.39 -3.23 -2.94
N ILE A 452 -24.69 -4.31 -3.67
CA ILE A 452 -24.93 -4.35 -5.15
C ILE A 452 -26.17 -3.55 -5.58
N VAL A 453 -27.02 -3.15 -4.64
CA VAL A 453 -28.37 -2.66 -4.92
C VAL A 453 -28.60 -1.30 -4.23
N ASN A 454 -27.99 -0.24 -4.77
CA ASN A 454 -28.30 1.13 -4.38
C ASN A 454 -29.17 1.80 -5.45
N PRO A 455 -30.13 2.68 -5.08
CA PRO A 455 -30.79 3.55 -6.04
C PRO A 455 -29.77 4.48 -6.71
N ILE A 456 -30.13 5.08 -7.85
CA ILE A 456 -29.34 6.16 -8.45
C ILE A 456 -29.30 7.34 -7.46
N ALA A 457 -28.12 7.71 -6.99
CA ALA A 457 -27.95 8.85 -6.09
C ALA A 457 -28.06 10.19 -6.85
N ILE A 458 -28.23 11.30 -6.13
CA ILE A 458 -28.41 12.63 -6.75
C ILE A 458 -27.14 13.06 -7.50
N ASP A 459 -25.97 12.81 -6.93
CA ASP A 459 -24.67 13.07 -7.57
C ASP A 459 -24.44 12.20 -8.80
N GLU A 460 -24.80 10.90 -8.73
CA GLU A 460 -24.79 10.00 -9.88
C GLU A 460 -25.73 10.50 -10.98
N LEU A 461 -26.94 10.96 -10.61
CA LEU A 461 -27.90 11.54 -11.55
C LEU A 461 -27.29 12.76 -12.24
N GLU A 462 -26.78 13.74 -11.50
CA GLU A 462 -26.21 14.96 -12.11
C GLU A 462 -25.08 14.64 -13.08
N PHE A 463 -24.22 13.66 -12.75
CA PHE A 463 -23.20 13.18 -13.67
C PHE A 463 -23.79 12.56 -14.95
N MET A 464 -24.86 11.76 -14.84
CA MET A 464 -25.58 11.23 -16.01
C MET A 464 -26.23 12.35 -16.86
N LEU A 465 -26.77 13.39 -16.22
CA LEU A 465 -27.34 14.54 -16.92
C LEU A 465 -26.26 15.33 -17.70
N ASP A 466 -25.04 15.40 -17.16
CA ASP A 466 -23.89 15.96 -17.86
C ASP A 466 -23.50 15.12 -19.09
N LEU A 467 -23.54 13.79 -18.98
CA LEU A 467 -23.33 12.89 -20.12
C LEU A 467 -24.41 13.04 -21.19
N PHE A 468 -25.66 13.30 -20.80
CA PHE A 468 -26.73 13.64 -21.75
C PHE A 468 -26.53 15.01 -22.40
N GLY A 469 -25.85 15.95 -21.73
CA GLY A 469 -25.62 17.31 -22.22
C GLY A 469 -26.91 18.14 -22.24
N LEU A 470 -27.75 17.96 -21.23
CA LEU A 470 -29.07 18.58 -21.16
C LEU A 470 -29.02 20.06 -20.75
N GLU A 471 -29.95 20.85 -21.29
CA GLU A 471 -30.20 22.22 -20.84
C GLU A 471 -30.96 22.26 -19.50
N ALA A 472 -30.98 23.41 -18.84
CA ALA A 472 -31.54 23.56 -17.49
C ALA A 472 -32.99 23.07 -17.37
N THR A 473 -33.84 23.34 -18.37
CA THR A 473 -35.25 22.90 -18.38
C THR A 473 -35.40 21.39 -18.47
N ASP A 474 -34.56 20.74 -19.27
CA ASP A 474 -34.59 19.28 -19.45
C ASP A 474 -34.02 18.57 -18.21
N ARG A 475 -33.03 19.19 -17.54
CA ARG A 475 -32.52 18.71 -16.24
C ARG A 475 -33.59 18.73 -15.16
N ASP A 476 -34.42 19.77 -15.08
CA ASP A 476 -35.50 19.84 -14.09
C ASP A 476 -36.56 18.76 -14.32
N VAL A 477 -36.87 18.45 -15.58
CA VAL A 477 -37.74 17.30 -15.93
C VAL A 477 -37.10 15.99 -15.49
N ALA A 478 -35.81 15.80 -15.74
CA ALA A 478 -35.10 14.59 -15.32
C ALA A 478 -35.07 14.41 -13.80
N ARG A 479 -34.88 15.49 -13.02
CA ARG A 479 -34.95 15.46 -11.55
C ARG A 479 -36.34 15.07 -11.04
N SER A 480 -37.40 15.56 -11.70
CA SER A 480 -38.76 15.16 -11.37
C SER A 480 -39.01 13.67 -11.61
N LEU A 481 -38.53 13.14 -12.74
CA LEU A 481 -38.64 11.71 -13.05
C LEU A 481 -37.77 10.84 -12.13
N HIS A 482 -36.64 11.36 -11.66
CA HIS A 482 -35.81 10.69 -10.67
C HIS A 482 -36.50 10.56 -9.32
N ALA A 483 -37.27 11.56 -8.88
CA ALA A 483 -38.11 11.44 -7.68
C ALA A 483 -39.13 10.30 -7.81
N ASP A 484 -39.80 10.19 -8.95
CA ASP A 484 -40.72 9.06 -9.23
C ASP A 484 -39.99 7.70 -9.23
N TYR A 485 -38.75 7.67 -9.73
CA TYR A 485 -37.89 6.49 -9.67
C TYR A 485 -37.52 6.10 -8.23
N LEU A 486 -37.18 7.05 -7.37
CA LEU A 486 -36.85 6.78 -5.97
C LEU A 486 -38.06 6.21 -5.22
N ASP A 487 -39.26 6.75 -5.47
CA ASP A 487 -40.51 6.22 -4.92
C ASP A 487 -40.76 4.78 -5.40
N ALA A 488 -40.56 4.50 -6.69
CA ALA A 488 -40.69 3.15 -7.24
C ALA A 488 -39.64 2.19 -6.68
N TRP A 489 -38.40 2.65 -6.48
CA TRP A 489 -37.32 1.87 -5.89
C TRP A 489 -37.63 1.51 -4.43
N ALA A 490 -38.08 2.48 -3.63
CA ALA A 490 -38.52 2.25 -2.26
C ALA A 490 -39.71 1.29 -2.17
N GLY A 491 -40.60 1.31 -3.17
CA GLY A 491 -41.76 0.42 -3.23
C GLY A 491 -41.47 -1.01 -3.72
N GLU A 492 -40.52 -1.20 -4.63
CA GLU A 492 -40.23 -2.51 -5.26
C GLU A 492 -38.98 -3.20 -4.72
N VAL A 493 -37.91 -2.46 -4.44
CA VAL A 493 -36.57 -3.02 -4.14
C VAL A 493 -36.34 -3.08 -2.64
N ALA A 494 -36.63 -2.01 -1.90
CA ALA A 494 -36.43 -1.98 -0.44
C ALA A 494 -37.13 -3.14 0.29
N PRO A 495 -38.38 -3.54 -0.05
CA PRO A 495 -39.02 -4.68 0.61
C PRO A 495 -38.32 -6.02 0.34
N ILE A 496 -37.69 -6.18 -0.83
CA ILE A 496 -36.90 -7.39 -1.15
C ILE A 496 -35.65 -7.43 -0.25
N LEU A 497 -34.99 -6.28 -0.09
CA LEU A 497 -33.81 -6.14 0.76
C LEU A 497 -34.15 -6.31 2.24
N GLU A 498 -35.29 -5.80 2.71
CA GLU A 498 -35.77 -6.01 4.08
C GLU A 498 -36.05 -7.48 4.37
N VAL A 499 -36.64 -8.23 3.43
CA VAL A 499 -36.84 -9.68 3.55
C VAL A 499 -35.51 -10.42 3.61
N ALA A 500 -34.52 -10.01 2.79
CA ALA A 500 -33.18 -10.57 2.84
C ALA A 500 -32.50 -10.27 4.18
N ALA A 501 -32.60 -9.03 4.68
CA ALA A 501 -32.00 -8.59 5.95
C ALA A 501 -32.65 -9.24 7.18
N ALA A 502 -33.97 -9.42 7.19
CA ALA A 502 -34.69 -10.04 8.31
C ALA A 502 -34.36 -11.54 8.50
N ARG A 503 -33.77 -12.19 7.51
CA ARG A 503 -33.28 -13.57 7.56
C ARG A 503 -31.78 -13.65 7.90
N THR A 504 -31.23 -12.60 8.52
CA THR A 504 -29.82 -12.52 8.93
C THR A 504 -29.70 -12.81 10.43
N PRO A 505 -29.31 -14.03 10.85
CA PRO A 505 -28.91 -14.26 12.22
C PRO A 505 -27.49 -13.68 12.40
N TYR A 506 -27.37 -12.55 13.09
CA TYR A 506 -26.07 -11.94 13.43
C TYR A 506 -25.29 -12.71 14.52
N GLU A 507 -25.83 -13.82 15.05
CA GLU A 507 -25.34 -14.42 16.30
C GLU A 507 -25.00 -15.92 16.26
N ASP A 508 -25.16 -16.66 15.15
CA ASP A 508 -24.90 -18.11 15.12
C ASP A 508 -24.12 -18.58 13.87
N ASP A 509 -22.83 -18.87 14.04
CA ASP A 509 -21.91 -19.35 12.98
C ASP A 509 -22.38 -20.67 12.33
N ASP A 510 -23.18 -21.47 13.02
CA ASP A 510 -23.64 -22.79 12.56
C ASP A 510 -24.78 -22.74 11.53
N ALA A 511 -25.46 -21.58 11.36
CA ALA A 511 -26.62 -21.42 10.47
C ALA A 511 -26.27 -20.83 9.08
N PHE A 512 -25.00 -20.51 8.82
CA PHE A 512 -24.57 -19.69 7.68
C PHE A 512 -24.85 -20.31 6.29
N GLY A 513 -25.16 -21.60 6.20
CA GLY A 513 -25.19 -22.31 4.93
C GLY A 513 -26.44 -22.13 4.06
N GLU A 514 -27.59 -22.60 4.53
CA GLU A 514 -28.82 -22.67 3.71
C GLU A 514 -29.53 -21.31 3.63
N GLU A 515 -29.45 -20.51 4.69
CA GLU A 515 -30.02 -19.14 4.74
C GLU A 515 -29.23 -18.16 3.86
N ALA A 516 -27.89 -18.30 3.74
CA ALA A 516 -27.08 -17.47 2.84
C ALA A 516 -27.27 -17.79 1.34
N LEU A 517 -27.79 -18.98 1.00
CA LEU A 517 -28.15 -19.32 -0.37
C LEU A 517 -29.47 -18.68 -0.80
N LEU A 518 -30.45 -18.62 0.11
CA LEU A 518 -31.70 -17.88 -0.11
C LEU A 518 -31.41 -16.39 -0.32
N GLN A 519 -30.53 -15.82 0.52
CA GLN A 519 -30.07 -14.43 0.40
C GLN A 519 -29.61 -14.08 -1.02
N ASN A 520 -28.85 -14.97 -1.70
CA ASN A 520 -28.38 -14.71 -3.07
C ASN A 520 -29.51 -14.66 -4.12
N ASP A 521 -30.57 -15.45 -3.96
CA ASP A 521 -31.71 -15.42 -4.87
C ASP A 521 -32.54 -14.13 -4.65
N GLU A 522 -32.69 -13.69 -3.41
CA GLU A 522 -33.31 -12.39 -3.08
C GLU A 522 -32.46 -11.20 -3.55
N TYR A 523 -31.14 -11.23 -3.38
CA TYR A 523 -30.24 -10.20 -3.92
C TYR A 523 -30.24 -10.18 -5.45
N LEU A 524 -30.27 -11.34 -6.11
CA LEU A 524 -30.40 -11.42 -7.57
C LEU A 524 -31.74 -10.83 -8.02
N ALA A 525 -32.83 -11.09 -7.30
CA ALA A 525 -34.13 -10.49 -7.57
C ALA A 525 -34.10 -8.97 -7.36
N ALA A 526 -33.44 -8.48 -6.32
CA ALA A 526 -33.27 -7.05 -6.04
C ALA A 526 -32.41 -6.35 -7.14
N VAL A 527 -31.35 -7.01 -7.63
CA VAL A 527 -30.56 -6.52 -8.78
C VAL A 527 -31.38 -6.50 -10.06
N GLN A 528 -32.17 -7.53 -10.32
CA GLN A 528 -33.06 -7.56 -11.49
C GLN A 528 -34.15 -6.48 -11.39
N ALA A 529 -34.74 -6.27 -10.21
CA ALA A 529 -35.71 -5.21 -9.98
C ALA A 529 -35.10 -3.83 -10.19
N THR A 530 -33.92 -3.57 -9.62
CA THR A 530 -33.20 -2.31 -9.81
C THR A 530 -32.84 -2.08 -11.28
N ARG A 531 -32.35 -3.09 -12.00
CA ARG A 531 -32.10 -2.98 -13.45
C ARG A 531 -33.35 -2.60 -14.24
N ARG A 532 -34.49 -3.22 -13.92
CA ARG A 532 -35.78 -2.87 -14.57
C ARG A 532 -36.18 -1.42 -14.29
N LEU A 533 -35.99 -0.94 -13.06
CA LEU A 533 -36.29 0.44 -12.69
C LEU A 533 -35.33 1.44 -13.34
N ASP A 534 -34.03 1.12 -13.38
CA ASP A 534 -33.01 1.92 -14.07
C ASP A 534 -33.33 2.03 -15.57
N ASP A 535 -33.61 0.90 -16.24
CA ASP A 535 -33.96 0.88 -17.66
C ASP A 535 -35.24 1.68 -17.93
N ARG A 536 -36.23 1.58 -17.04
CA ARG A 536 -37.48 2.35 -17.12
C ARG A 536 -37.22 3.85 -16.99
N LEU A 537 -36.43 4.28 -16.00
CA LEU A 537 -36.06 5.68 -15.83
C LEU A 537 -35.37 6.22 -17.08
N PHE A 538 -34.44 5.45 -17.65
CA PHE A 538 -33.73 5.86 -18.86
C PHE A 538 -34.64 5.94 -20.09
N ASP A 539 -35.62 5.04 -20.22
CA ASP A 539 -36.64 5.10 -21.28
C ASP A 539 -37.62 6.27 -21.06
N ASP A 540 -37.95 6.59 -19.80
CA ASP A 540 -38.76 7.75 -19.43
C ASP A 540 -38.03 9.06 -19.74
N PHE A 541 -36.72 9.16 -19.47
CA PHE A 541 -35.89 10.27 -19.93
C PHE A 541 -35.95 10.41 -21.45
N ALA A 542 -35.69 9.33 -22.20
CA ALA A 542 -35.71 9.36 -23.66
C ALA A 542 -37.07 9.78 -24.22
N THR A 543 -38.17 9.43 -23.54
CA THR A 543 -39.54 9.76 -23.94
C THR A 543 -39.92 11.20 -23.60
N ALA A 544 -39.66 11.64 -22.36
CA ALA A 544 -40.09 12.93 -21.84
C ALA A 544 -39.26 14.10 -22.37
N ILE A 545 -37.94 13.89 -22.51
CA ILE A 545 -36.99 14.90 -22.98
C ILE A 545 -36.87 14.85 -24.52
N GLY A 546 -37.09 13.67 -25.11
CA GLY A 546 -37.19 13.51 -26.55
C GLY A 546 -35.86 13.75 -27.27
N THR A 547 -35.85 14.65 -28.25
CA THR A 547 -34.74 14.81 -29.22
C THR A 547 -33.43 15.30 -28.60
N SER A 548 -33.44 15.84 -27.38
CA SER A 548 -32.20 16.24 -26.67
C SER A 548 -31.35 15.02 -26.28
N ILE A 549 -31.94 13.82 -26.18
CA ILE A 549 -31.22 12.58 -25.86
C ILE A 549 -30.98 11.78 -27.14
N THR A 550 -29.69 11.66 -27.50
CA THR A 550 -29.30 10.79 -28.62
C THR A 550 -29.18 9.32 -28.17
N PRO A 551 -29.42 8.34 -29.06
CA PRO A 551 -29.24 6.93 -28.72
C PRO A 551 -27.84 6.60 -28.18
N ALA A 552 -26.79 7.23 -28.70
CA ALA A 552 -25.42 7.02 -28.24
C ALA A 552 -25.21 7.50 -26.79
N ARG A 553 -25.77 8.65 -26.42
CA ARG A 553 -25.69 9.18 -25.04
C ARG A 553 -26.54 8.37 -24.06
N LEU A 554 -27.68 7.83 -24.50
CA LEU A 554 -28.46 6.88 -23.71
C LEU A 554 -27.67 5.61 -23.40
N GLU A 555 -26.96 5.07 -24.39
CA GLU A 555 -26.08 3.93 -24.19
C GLU A 555 -24.89 4.26 -23.27
N ALA A 556 -24.37 5.48 -23.31
CA ALA A 556 -23.30 5.94 -22.42
C ALA A 556 -23.75 5.97 -20.95
N VAL A 557 -24.93 6.50 -20.66
CA VAL A 557 -25.50 6.52 -19.30
C VAL A 557 -25.79 5.11 -18.80
N ARG A 558 -26.29 4.22 -19.67
CA ARG A 558 -26.47 2.80 -19.34
C ARG A 558 -25.16 2.09 -19.02
N LEU A 559 -24.08 2.42 -19.72
CA LEU A 559 -22.74 1.92 -19.42
C LEU A 559 -22.23 2.47 -18.08
N GLN A 560 -22.33 3.78 -17.85
CA GLN A 560 -21.95 4.42 -16.58
C GLN A 560 -22.64 3.74 -15.40
N ARG A 561 -23.95 3.48 -15.51
CA ARG A 561 -24.72 2.83 -14.44
C ARG A 561 -24.21 1.44 -14.06
N ILE A 562 -23.53 0.72 -14.96
CA ILE A 562 -22.90 -0.56 -14.62
C ILE A 562 -21.72 -0.34 -13.64
N PHE A 563 -20.98 0.76 -13.79
CA PHE A 563 -19.88 1.13 -12.88
C PHE A 563 -20.40 1.65 -11.54
N ASP A 564 -21.44 2.48 -11.54
CA ASP A 564 -22.04 3.00 -10.29
C ASP A 564 -22.55 1.86 -9.39
N ARG A 565 -23.06 0.78 -9.98
CA ARG A 565 -23.48 -0.44 -9.26
C ARG A 565 -22.33 -1.37 -8.89
N ALA A 566 -21.14 -1.15 -9.44
CA ALA A 566 -19.98 -1.99 -9.19
C ALA A 566 -19.35 -1.61 -7.85
N ILE A 567 -19.57 -2.45 -6.83
CA ILE A 567 -18.77 -2.37 -5.61
C ILE A 567 -17.47 -3.09 -5.83
N ASP A 568 -16.40 -2.53 -5.27
CA ASP A 568 -15.21 -3.29 -4.94
C ASP A 568 -15.62 -4.37 -3.95
N VAL A 569 -16.04 -5.52 -4.48
CA VAL A 569 -16.19 -6.74 -3.69
C VAL A 569 -14.78 -7.04 -3.20
N GLU A 570 -14.47 -6.67 -1.96
CA GLU A 570 -13.36 -7.25 -1.24
C GLU A 570 -13.52 -8.76 -1.36
N SER A 571 -12.48 -9.42 -1.89
CA SER A 571 -12.54 -10.84 -2.11
C SER A 571 -12.81 -11.53 -0.78
N LEU A 572 -13.94 -12.23 -0.69
CA LEU A 572 -14.30 -13.10 0.45
C LEU A 572 -13.33 -14.27 0.66
N SER A 573 -12.23 -14.35 -0.10
CA SER A 573 -11.25 -15.40 0.11
C SER A 573 -10.62 -15.23 1.49
N SER A 574 -11.04 -16.06 2.45
CA SER A 574 -10.40 -16.30 3.74
C SER A 574 -8.93 -16.74 3.63
N THR A 575 -8.43 -16.93 2.41
CA THR A 575 -7.03 -17.21 2.10
C THR A 575 -6.19 -15.95 1.79
N GLY A 576 -6.79 -14.76 1.61
CA GLY A 576 -6.06 -13.50 1.51
C GLY A 576 -5.10 -13.32 0.30
N VAL A 577 -5.06 -14.26 -0.66
CA VAL A 577 -3.99 -14.30 -1.68
C VAL A 577 -4.27 -13.41 -2.90
N PHE A 578 -5.52 -13.01 -3.16
CA PHE A 578 -5.90 -12.32 -4.41
C PHE A 578 -6.58 -10.95 -4.21
N ALA A 579 -6.39 -10.33 -3.04
CA ALA A 579 -7.19 -9.20 -2.58
C ALA A 579 -6.83 -7.81 -3.13
N ALA A 580 -5.84 -7.66 -4.02
CA ALA A 580 -5.43 -6.33 -4.51
C ALA A 580 -5.64 -6.18 -6.02
N SER A 581 -6.86 -5.85 -6.46
CA SER A 581 -7.07 -5.23 -7.77
C SER A 581 -7.87 -3.96 -7.59
N ALA A 582 -7.34 -2.83 -8.06
CA ALA A 582 -7.98 -1.52 -7.95
C ALA A 582 -9.36 -1.50 -8.63
N PRO A 583 -10.33 -0.71 -8.14
CA PRO A 583 -11.66 -0.57 -8.73
C PRO A 583 -11.61 -0.36 -10.24
N GLU A 584 -12.48 -1.09 -10.97
CA GLU A 584 -12.75 -0.79 -12.38
C GLU A 584 -13.44 0.59 -12.41
N LYS A 585 -12.74 1.66 -12.82
CA LYS A 585 -13.37 2.98 -12.97
C LYS A 585 -14.01 3.13 -14.34
N SER A 586 -15.11 3.87 -14.40
CA SER A 586 -15.75 4.22 -15.66
C SER A 586 -14.83 5.05 -16.56
N PRO A 587 -14.81 4.83 -17.89
CA PRO A 587 -14.10 5.73 -18.81
C PRO A 587 -14.64 7.17 -18.77
N PHE A 588 -15.91 7.37 -18.42
CA PHE A 588 -16.48 8.72 -18.28
C PHE A 588 -15.98 9.43 -17.02
N GLU A 589 -15.92 8.75 -15.89
CA GLU A 589 -15.31 9.28 -14.66
C GLU A 589 -13.82 9.57 -14.82
N ILE A 590 -13.11 8.77 -15.64
CA ILE A 590 -11.71 9.05 -15.97
C ILE A 590 -11.61 10.40 -16.68
N ILE A 591 -12.45 10.66 -17.68
CA ILE A 591 -12.49 11.93 -18.40
C ILE A 591 -12.93 13.08 -17.48
N ASP A 592 -13.92 12.86 -16.62
CA ASP A 592 -14.46 13.87 -15.71
C ASP A 592 -13.46 14.29 -14.63
N GLY A 593 -12.66 13.33 -14.15
CA GLY A 593 -11.57 13.56 -13.20
C GLY A 593 -10.39 14.33 -13.79
N MET A 594 -10.35 14.54 -15.11
CA MET A 594 -9.35 15.40 -15.76
C MET A 594 -9.75 16.87 -15.65
N ASP A 595 -8.74 17.72 -15.51
CA ASP A 595 -8.87 19.19 -15.47
C ASP A 595 -9.04 19.76 -16.90
N PHE A 596 -9.97 19.18 -17.66
CA PHE A 596 -10.30 19.58 -19.02
C PHE A 596 -11.31 20.71 -19.03
N ASP A 597 -11.08 21.69 -19.91
CA ASP A 597 -12.10 22.68 -20.22
C ASP A 597 -13.34 22.00 -20.83
N PRO A 598 -14.53 22.65 -20.79
CA PRO A 598 -15.77 22.04 -21.27
C PRO A 598 -15.73 21.56 -22.72
N THR A 599 -14.95 22.21 -23.59
CA THR A 599 -14.83 21.84 -25.01
C THR A 599 -13.99 20.59 -25.18
N THR A 600 -12.82 20.54 -24.51
CA THR A 600 -11.97 19.35 -24.48
C THR A 600 -12.71 18.14 -23.89
N ARG A 601 -13.44 18.33 -22.79
CA ARG A 601 -14.28 17.28 -22.18
C ARG A 601 -15.35 16.77 -23.15
N ALA A 602 -16.06 17.67 -23.82
CA ALA A 602 -17.08 17.31 -24.81
C ALA A 602 -16.48 16.52 -26.00
N ASN A 603 -15.29 16.91 -26.47
CA ASN A 603 -14.58 16.18 -27.52
C ASN A 603 -14.16 14.78 -27.07
N ALA A 604 -13.65 14.63 -25.85
CA ALA A 604 -13.28 13.35 -25.28
C ALA A 604 -14.49 12.40 -25.19
N ILE A 605 -15.63 12.90 -24.68
CA ILE A 605 -16.88 12.13 -24.60
C ILE A 605 -17.36 11.77 -25.99
N ALA A 606 -17.37 12.72 -26.94
CA ALA A 606 -17.80 12.48 -28.32
C ALA A 606 -16.96 11.39 -29.01
N ALA A 607 -15.66 11.32 -28.74
CA ALA A 607 -14.77 10.27 -29.25
C ALA A 607 -15.01 8.90 -28.60
N LEU A 608 -15.50 8.87 -27.35
CA LEU A 608 -15.83 7.65 -26.62
C LEU A 608 -17.18 7.04 -27.04
N LEU A 609 -18.15 7.88 -27.41
CA LEU A 609 -19.53 7.44 -27.75
C LEU A 609 -19.62 6.30 -28.78
N PRO A 610 -18.84 6.25 -29.88
CA PRO A 610 -18.88 5.15 -30.84
C PRO A 610 -18.45 3.79 -30.27
N GLU A 611 -17.62 3.79 -29.22
CA GLU A 611 -17.04 2.59 -28.61
C GLU A 611 -17.90 2.02 -27.46
N VAL A 612 -18.86 2.82 -26.97
CA VAL A 612 -19.76 2.47 -25.86
C VAL A 612 -20.48 1.13 -26.06
N PRO A 613 -21.04 0.79 -27.25
CA PRO A 613 -21.71 -0.49 -27.43
C PRO A 613 -20.78 -1.70 -27.18
N GLY A 614 -19.53 -1.62 -27.65
CA GLY A 614 -18.53 -2.69 -27.45
C GLY A 614 -18.07 -2.80 -25.98
N LEU A 615 -17.97 -1.68 -25.28
CA LEU A 615 -17.71 -1.67 -23.84
C LEU A 615 -18.89 -2.23 -23.04
N ARG A 616 -20.13 -1.83 -23.37
CA ARG A 616 -21.35 -2.34 -22.72
C ARG A 616 -21.50 -3.85 -22.90
N GLU A 617 -21.21 -4.37 -24.09
CA GLU A 617 -21.20 -5.82 -24.33
C GLU A 617 -20.17 -6.53 -23.42
N ALA A 618 -18.98 -5.97 -23.25
CA ALA A 618 -17.93 -6.53 -22.40
C ALA A 618 -18.32 -6.57 -20.91
N TYR A 619 -19.14 -5.62 -20.46
CA TYR A 619 -19.61 -5.49 -19.09
C TYR A 619 -20.99 -6.11 -18.85
N SER A 620 -21.63 -6.63 -19.90
CA SER A 620 -22.93 -7.29 -19.80
C SER A 620 -22.84 -8.53 -18.91
N GLY A 621 -23.72 -8.62 -17.91
CA GLY A 621 -23.77 -9.75 -16.99
C GLY A 621 -22.70 -9.74 -15.89
N ALA A 622 -21.86 -8.70 -15.77
CA ALA A 622 -20.83 -8.62 -14.73
C ALA A 622 -21.40 -8.76 -13.31
N ASP A 623 -22.48 -8.04 -12.97
CA ASP A 623 -23.07 -8.12 -11.62
C ASP A 623 -23.66 -9.51 -11.33
N ALA A 624 -24.29 -10.13 -12.35
CA ALA A 624 -24.82 -11.48 -12.21
C ALA A 624 -23.69 -12.48 -11.97
N ALA A 625 -22.57 -12.35 -12.68
CA ALA A 625 -21.39 -13.18 -12.45
C ALA A 625 -20.80 -12.98 -11.04
N ARG A 626 -20.80 -11.76 -10.50
CA ARG A 626 -20.34 -11.48 -9.12
C ARG A 626 -21.20 -12.18 -8.06
N ILE A 627 -22.52 -12.08 -8.18
CA ILE A 627 -23.47 -12.77 -7.27
C ILE A 627 -23.33 -14.29 -7.40
N ASP A 628 -23.25 -14.79 -8.63
CA ASP A 628 -23.16 -16.23 -8.92
C ASP A 628 -21.84 -16.84 -8.42
N VAL A 629 -20.76 -16.06 -8.35
CA VAL A 629 -19.51 -16.45 -7.68
C VAL A 629 -19.73 -16.57 -6.18
N ALA A 630 -20.27 -15.53 -5.56
CA ALA A 630 -20.35 -15.51 -4.11
C ALA A 630 -21.34 -16.58 -3.59
N ARG A 631 -22.42 -16.83 -4.33
CA ARG A 631 -23.29 -18.00 -4.14
C ARG A 631 -22.51 -19.31 -4.16
N ARG A 632 -21.61 -19.50 -5.14
CA ARG A 632 -20.81 -20.73 -5.25
C ARG A 632 -19.77 -20.86 -4.13
N ASP A 633 -19.21 -19.76 -3.65
CA ASP A 633 -18.26 -19.78 -2.54
C ASP A 633 -18.96 -20.20 -1.23
N ILE A 634 -20.20 -19.74 -1.02
CA ILE A 634 -21.05 -20.23 0.08
C ILE A 634 -21.36 -21.73 -0.10
N LEU A 635 -21.81 -22.16 -1.27
CA LEU A 635 -22.11 -23.58 -1.54
C LEU A 635 -20.91 -24.50 -1.25
N ASP A 636 -19.72 -24.08 -1.66
CA ASP A 636 -18.51 -24.85 -1.42
C ASP A 636 -18.11 -24.85 0.06
N SER A 637 -18.33 -23.74 0.78
CA SER A 637 -18.07 -23.67 2.22
C SER A 637 -19.00 -24.62 2.99
N VAL A 638 -20.30 -24.61 2.66
CA VAL A 638 -21.28 -25.55 3.22
C VAL A 638 -20.91 -27.00 2.90
N ALA A 639 -20.57 -27.29 1.65
CA ALA A 639 -20.16 -28.63 1.25
C ALA A 639 -18.89 -29.09 1.98
N TYR A 640 -17.98 -28.18 2.31
CA TYR A 640 -16.77 -28.48 3.09
C TYR A 640 -17.12 -28.77 4.56
N ASP A 641 -17.95 -27.94 5.19
CA ASP A 641 -18.38 -28.13 6.58
C ASP A 641 -19.20 -29.42 6.77
N GLU A 642 -20.06 -29.74 5.80
CA GLU A 642 -20.80 -31.01 5.72
C GLU A 642 -19.90 -32.20 5.33
N LYS A 643 -18.60 -31.98 5.09
CA LYS A 643 -17.62 -32.99 4.66
C LYS A 643 -18.00 -33.70 3.35
N LYS A 644 -18.82 -33.06 2.51
CA LYS A 644 -19.18 -33.52 1.15
C LYS A 644 -18.05 -33.30 0.16
N ILE A 645 -17.22 -32.27 0.40
CA ILE A 645 -15.93 -32.07 -0.26
C ILE A 645 -14.84 -32.03 0.81
N ASP A 646 -13.64 -32.50 0.46
CA ASP A 646 -12.47 -32.35 1.32
C ASP A 646 -11.89 -30.93 1.18
N TYR A 647 -10.97 -30.57 2.09
CA TYR A 647 -10.28 -29.28 2.08
C TYR A 647 -9.61 -29.01 0.72
N LEU A 648 -9.13 -30.07 0.06
CA LEU A 648 -8.50 -30.02 -1.25
C LEU A 648 -9.50 -29.57 -2.33
N GLY A 649 -10.65 -30.23 -2.40
CA GLY A 649 -11.73 -29.94 -3.32
C GLY A 649 -12.29 -28.53 -3.13
N PHE A 650 -12.49 -28.12 -1.87
CA PHE A 650 -12.90 -26.76 -1.51
C PHE A 650 -11.93 -25.70 -2.05
N THR A 651 -10.66 -25.82 -1.66
CA THR A 651 -9.61 -24.85 -2.03
C THR A 651 -9.42 -24.78 -3.55
N ARG A 652 -9.53 -25.92 -4.25
CA ARG A 652 -9.43 -25.98 -5.71
C ARG A 652 -10.57 -25.24 -6.41
N ALA A 653 -11.80 -25.41 -5.93
CA ALA A 653 -12.97 -24.82 -6.54
C ALA A 653 -12.99 -23.29 -6.34
N VAL A 654 -12.70 -22.82 -5.13
CA VAL A 654 -12.59 -21.38 -4.79
C VAL A 654 -11.49 -20.70 -5.61
N ASN A 655 -10.26 -21.24 -5.62
CA ASN A 655 -9.15 -20.63 -6.35
C ASN A 655 -9.38 -20.59 -7.86
N ARG A 656 -9.98 -21.64 -8.45
CA ARG A 656 -10.26 -21.65 -9.90
C ARG A 656 -11.28 -20.57 -10.28
N ARG A 657 -12.27 -20.32 -9.41
CA ARG A 657 -13.24 -19.23 -9.61
C ARG A 657 -12.58 -17.87 -9.46
N ALA A 658 -11.79 -17.66 -8.40
CA ALA A 658 -11.05 -16.42 -8.19
C ALA A 658 -10.21 -16.04 -9.43
N LEU A 659 -9.44 -16.99 -9.96
CA LEU A 659 -8.64 -16.79 -11.17
C LEU A 659 -9.46 -16.44 -12.42
N LYS A 660 -10.63 -17.09 -12.60
CA LYS A 660 -11.53 -16.77 -13.70
C LYS A 660 -12.03 -15.32 -13.60
N ILE A 661 -12.45 -14.90 -12.41
CA ILE A 661 -12.97 -13.55 -12.17
C ILE A 661 -11.90 -12.50 -12.40
N LEU A 662 -10.69 -12.74 -11.90
CA LEU A 662 -9.54 -11.87 -12.13
C LEU A 662 -9.23 -11.74 -13.62
N GLY A 663 -9.20 -12.86 -14.36
CA GLY A 663 -9.00 -12.84 -15.81
C GLY A 663 -10.11 -12.12 -16.57
N ASP A 664 -11.37 -12.25 -16.14
CA ASP A 664 -12.50 -11.50 -16.70
C ASP A 664 -12.39 -9.99 -16.42
N ARG A 665 -12.02 -9.61 -15.19
CA ARG A 665 -11.80 -8.22 -14.76
C ARG A 665 -10.67 -7.57 -15.55
N GLU A 666 -9.51 -8.23 -15.65
CA GLU A 666 -8.36 -7.71 -16.40
C GLU A 666 -8.66 -7.57 -17.89
N ARG A 667 -9.45 -8.49 -18.49
CA ARG A 667 -9.91 -8.35 -19.88
C ARG A 667 -10.81 -7.14 -20.10
N ARG A 668 -11.73 -6.86 -19.17
CA ARG A 668 -12.63 -5.71 -19.25
C ARG A 668 -11.87 -4.40 -19.08
N ARG A 669 -11.00 -4.32 -18.08
CA ARG A 669 -10.08 -3.18 -17.88
C ARG A 669 -9.22 -2.91 -19.11
N ALA A 670 -8.60 -3.95 -19.68
CA ALA A 670 -7.77 -3.83 -20.87
C ALA A 670 -8.53 -3.26 -22.09
N ARG A 671 -9.85 -3.50 -22.18
CA ARG A 671 -10.70 -2.90 -23.23
C ARG A 671 -10.93 -1.42 -23.00
N ILE A 672 -11.18 -0.99 -21.76
CA ILE A 672 -11.27 0.44 -21.42
C ILE A 672 -9.95 1.13 -21.77
N GLU A 673 -8.83 0.55 -21.35
CA GLU A 673 -7.50 1.09 -21.63
C GLU A 673 -7.25 1.24 -23.13
N ALA A 674 -7.58 0.22 -23.93
CA ALA A 674 -7.46 0.28 -25.38
C ALA A 674 -8.33 1.37 -26.00
N VAL A 675 -9.63 1.45 -25.65
CA VAL A 675 -10.54 2.47 -26.17
C VAL A 675 -10.06 3.89 -25.83
N MET A 676 -9.61 4.10 -24.60
CA MET A 676 -9.12 5.41 -24.18
C MET A 676 -7.85 5.82 -24.95
N LEU A 677 -6.92 4.89 -25.17
CA LEU A 677 -5.65 5.16 -25.86
C LEU A 677 -5.79 5.24 -27.40
N GLU A 678 -6.71 4.47 -27.99
CA GLU A 678 -6.83 4.33 -29.45
C GLU A 678 -7.89 5.27 -30.05
N ALA A 679 -8.95 5.59 -29.32
CA ALA A 679 -10.03 6.47 -29.78
C ALA A 679 -10.00 7.86 -29.13
N VAL A 680 -9.90 7.92 -27.79
CA VAL A 680 -10.05 9.19 -27.06
C VAL A 680 -8.78 10.02 -27.13
N VAL A 681 -7.63 9.50 -26.70
CA VAL A 681 -6.35 10.24 -26.69
C VAL A 681 -6.01 10.88 -28.05
N PRO A 682 -6.13 10.19 -29.20
CA PRO A 682 -5.81 10.78 -30.50
C PRO A 682 -6.80 11.86 -30.97
N SER A 683 -8.00 11.90 -30.39
CA SER A 683 -9.03 12.90 -30.73
C SER A 683 -8.82 14.26 -30.06
N LEU A 684 -7.94 14.32 -29.06
CA LEU A 684 -7.71 15.51 -28.25
C LEU A 684 -6.56 16.36 -28.81
N GLU A 685 -6.55 17.64 -28.44
CA GLU A 685 -5.42 18.52 -28.71
C GLU A 685 -4.13 18.02 -28.04
N SER A 686 -2.97 18.52 -28.50
CA SER A 686 -1.67 17.96 -28.11
C SER A 686 -1.41 17.93 -26.60
N ARG A 687 -1.96 18.85 -25.81
CA ARG A 687 -1.72 18.89 -24.36
C ARG A 687 -2.70 17.98 -23.60
N PRO A 688 -4.03 18.08 -23.77
CA PRO A 688 -4.97 17.15 -23.16
C PRO A 688 -4.74 15.68 -23.53
N SER A 689 -4.31 15.40 -24.76
CA SER A 689 -3.94 14.04 -25.19
C SER A 689 -2.76 13.48 -24.39
N ILE A 690 -1.71 14.28 -24.14
CA ILE A 690 -0.57 13.90 -23.29
C ILE A 690 -1.03 13.69 -21.84
N GLU A 691 -1.82 14.60 -21.28
CA GLU A 691 -2.30 14.50 -19.89
C GLU A 691 -3.15 13.24 -19.68
N LEU A 692 -4.09 12.95 -20.58
CA LEU A 692 -4.89 11.72 -20.53
C LEU A 692 -4.04 10.48 -20.78
N GLY A 693 -3.06 10.54 -21.69
CA GLY A 693 -2.14 9.44 -21.93
C GLY A 693 -1.37 9.03 -20.68
N PHE A 694 -0.85 9.98 -19.91
CA PHE A 694 -0.19 9.70 -18.62
C PHE A 694 -1.16 9.12 -17.58
N GLU A 695 -2.38 9.65 -17.48
CA GLU A 695 -3.41 9.10 -16.59
C GLU A 695 -3.73 7.63 -16.95
N MET A 696 -3.82 7.33 -18.25
CA MET A 696 -4.02 5.97 -18.73
C MET A 696 -2.80 5.07 -18.50
N ALA A 697 -1.58 5.60 -18.58
CA ALA A 697 -0.38 4.85 -18.25
C ALA A 697 -0.27 4.54 -16.74
N ASP A 698 -0.61 5.51 -15.89
CA ASP A 698 -0.70 5.33 -14.43
C ASP A 698 -1.70 4.24 -14.07
N ARG A 699 -2.88 4.32 -14.66
CA ARG A 699 -3.94 3.32 -14.48
C ARG A 699 -3.62 2.00 -15.13
N GLY A 700 -2.90 1.97 -16.23
CA GLY A 700 -2.48 0.76 -16.92
C GLY A 700 -1.47 -0.05 -16.11
N MET A 701 -0.83 0.55 -15.11
CA MET A 701 0.12 -0.10 -14.22
C MET A 701 -0.52 -0.45 -12.87
N HIS A 702 0.02 -1.48 -12.20
CA HIS A 702 -0.53 -1.93 -10.91
C HIS A 702 -0.17 -0.98 -9.76
N SER A 703 0.95 -0.27 -9.87
CA SER A 703 1.30 0.84 -8.97
C SER A 703 1.06 2.14 -9.71
N PRO A 704 0.31 3.12 -9.16
CA PRO A 704 0.39 4.49 -9.66
C PRO A 704 1.88 4.89 -9.66
N GLY A 705 2.33 5.57 -10.71
CA GLY A 705 3.69 6.06 -10.70
C GLY A 705 3.83 7.27 -9.78
N ASP A 706 5.08 7.70 -9.58
CA ASP A 706 5.40 8.69 -8.58
C ASP A 706 4.69 10.04 -8.84
N ALA A 707 3.90 10.47 -7.87
CA ALA A 707 3.22 11.77 -7.86
C ALA A 707 4.23 12.94 -7.99
N ARG A 708 5.49 12.75 -7.58
CA ARG A 708 6.55 13.74 -7.78
C ARG A 708 6.80 13.97 -9.27
N THR A 709 7.07 12.92 -10.05
CA THR A 709 7.34 13.06 -11.50
C THR A 709 6.12 13.55 -12.24
N THR A 710 4.97 12.90 -12.05
CA THR A 710 3.72 13.30 -12.72
C THR A 710 3.34 14.74 -12.33
N GLY A 711 3.62 15.14 -11.08
CA GLY A 711 3.47 16.52 -10.60
C GLY A 711 4.40 17.52 -11.28
N VAL A 712 5.70 17.20 -11.50
CA VAL A 712 6.62 18.08 -12.26
C VAL A 712 6.10 18.28 -13.68
N VAL A 713 5.70 17.20 -14.35
CA VAL A 713 5.21 17.24 -15.73
C VAL A 713 3.95 18.09 -15.84
N ARG A 714 2.95 17.84 -14.97
CA ARG A 714 1.71 18.63 -14.92
C ARG A 714 2.00 20.10 -14.59
N GLY A 715 2.87 20.35 -13.62
CA GLY A 715 3.30 21.70 -13.24
C GLY A 715 3.96 22.45 -14.39
N ALA A 716 4.90 21.80 -15.08
CA ALA A 716 5.59 22.35 -16.25
C ALA A 716 4.60 22.72 -17.36
N LEU A 717 3.70 21.82 -17.73
CA LEU A 717 2.67 22.08 -18.75
C LEU A 717 1.74 23.26 -18.39
N ARG A 718 1.58 23.56 -17.10
CA ARG A 718 0.69 24.62 -16.60
C ARG A 718 1.38 25.98 -16.44
N LEU A 719 2.69 26.08 -16.63
CA LEU A 719 3.41 27.34 -16.48
C LEU A 719 2.99 28.35 -17.57
N PRO A 720 2.44 29.53 -17.18
CA PRO A 720 2.02 30.55 -18.16
C PRO A 720 3.20 31.28 -18.79
N THR A 721 4.40 31.13 -18.23
CA THR A 721 5.63 31.81 -18.64
C THR A 721 6.47 30.99 -19.63
N LEU A 722 5.96 29.85 -20.13
CA LEU A 722 6.70 29.06 -21.12
C LEU A 722 6.82 29.79 -22.44
N GLU A 723 8.04 29.89 -22.95
CA GLU A 723 8.29 30.38 -24.30
C GLU A 723 7.83 29.35 -25.34
N SER A 724 7.45 29.80 -26.54
CA SER A 724 6.95 28.90 -27.60
C SER A 724 7.93 27.77 -27.94
N GLY A 725 9.24 28.05 -27.95
CA GLY A 725 10.26 27.02 -28.16
C GLY A 725 10.36 26.00 -27.02
N GLN A 726 10.10 26.40 -25.77
CA GLN A 726 10.03 25.48 -24.63
C GLN A 726 8.79 24.59 -24.71
N ILE A 727 7.64 25.14 -25.13
CA ILE A 727 6.39 24.39 -25.32
C ILE A 727 6.60 23.27 -26.34
N ASP A 728 7.17 23.58 -27.52
CA ASP A 728 7.41 22.58 -28.57
C ASP A 728 8.40 21.49 -28.12
N THR A 729 9.44 21.89 -27.38
CA THR A 729 10.45 20.97 -26.83
C THR A 729 9.83 20.05 -25.78
N LEU A 730 9.07 20.59 -24.82
CA LEU A 730 8.36 19.83 -23.80
C LEU A 730 7.36 18.86 -24.42
N ALA A 731 6.57 19.31 -25.39
CA ALA A 731 5.60 18.45 -26.07
C ALA A 731 6.29 17.29 -26.81
N THR A 732 7.47 17.52 -27.40
CA THR A 732 8.26 16.47 -28.04
C THR A 732 8.79 15.46 -27.02
N ILE A 733 9.42 15.94 -25.94
CA ILE A 733 9.95 15.08 -24.85
C ILE A 733 8.84 14.23 -24.25
N LEU A 734 7.68 14.83 -23.99
CA LEU A 734 6.55 14.15 -23.35
C LEU A 734 5.91 13.11 -24.27
N ARG A 735 5.80 13.36 -25.58
CA ARG A 735 5.30 12.36 -26.54
C ARG A 735 6.26 11.18 -26.67
N GLU A 736 7.55 11.44 -26.84
CA GLU A 736 8.58 10.38 -26.91
C GLU A 736 8.57 9.50 -25.66
N HIS A 737 8.42 10.12 -24.49
CA HIS A 737 8.35 9.40 -23.23
C HIS A 737 7.06 8.58 -23.12
N LEU A 738 5.91 9.21 -23.37
CA LEU A 738 4.61 8.57 -23.28
C LEU A 738 4.52 7.34 -24.19
N GLU A 739 5.08 7.42 -25.40
CA GLU A 739 5.16 6.26 -26.32
C GLU A 739 5.90 5.07 -25.68
N ARG A 740 7.06 5.32 -25.07
CA ARG A 740 7.84 4.27 -24.36
C ARG A 740 7.12 3.74 -23.13
N GLU A 741 6.45 4.61 -22.39
CA GLU A 741 5.70 4.21 -21.22
C GLU A 741 4.47 3.36 -21.58
N LEU A 742 3.76 3.73 -22.65
CA LEU A 742 2.63 2.95 -23.18
C LEU A 742 3.07 1.58 -23.72
N ASP A 743 4.28 1.44 -24.26
CA ASP A 743 4.86 0.13 -24.57
C ASP A 743 5.03 -0.75 -23.32
N LEU A 744 5.54 -0.18 -22.22
CA LEU A 744 5.65 -0.90 -20.94
C LEU A 744 4.27 -1.31 -20.40
N VAL A 745 3.28 -0.42 -20.48
CA VAL A 745 1.88 -0.70 -20.12
C VAL A 745 1.32 -1.83 -20.99
N ALA A 746 1.56 -1.80 -22.31
CA ALA A 746 1.10 -2.84 -23.23
C ALA A 746 1.76 -4.21 -22.95
N ARG A 747 3.05 -4.22 -22.57
CA ARG A 747 3.76 -5.43 -22.13
C ARG A 747 3.19 -5.95 -20.82
N ALA A 748 2.93 -5.07 -19.84
CA ALA A 748 2.30 -5.43 -18.57
C ALA A 748 0.89 -6.00 -18.80
N ARG A 749 0.09 -5.38 -19.67
CA ARG A 749 -1.23 -5.86 -20.09
C ARG A 749 -1.16 -7.24 -20.72
N THR A 750 -0.26 -7.46 -21.68
CA THR A 750 -0.05 -8.79 -22.28
C THR A 750 0.28 -9.83 -21.22
N LEU A 751 1.11 -9.46 -20.24
CA LEU A 751 1.49 -10.34 -19.15
C LEU A 751 0.31 -10.68 -18.23
N ARG A 752 -0.58 -9.72 -17.95
CA ARG A 752 -1.84 -9.91 -17.18
C ARG A 752 -2.87 -10.76 -17.92
N LEU A 753 -2.89 -10.70 -19.25
CA LEU A 753 -3.84 -11.44 -20.07
C LEU A 753 -3.36 -12.85 -20.44
N ASP A 754 -2.08 -13.17 -20.21
CA ASP A 754 -1.52 -14.49 -20.48
C ASP A 754 -2.04 -15.53 -19.48
N SER A 755 -3.10 -16.24 -19.90
CA SER A 755 -3.72 -17.31 -19.12
C SER A 755 -2.77 -18.48 -18.81
N SER A 756 -1.67 -18.65 -19.55
CA SER A 756 -0.67 -19.69 -19.28
C SER A 756 0.24 -19.36 -18.08
N ARG A 757 0.25 -18.08 -17.67
CA ARG A 757 0.98 -17.57 -16.51
C ARG A 757 0.08 -17.29 -15.31
N MET A 758 -1.24 -17.45 -15.48
CA MET A 758 -2.17 -17.46 -14.36
C MET A 758 -1.85 -18.63 -13.44
N PRO A 759 -1.89 -18.45 -12.12
CA PRO A 759 -1.49 -19.47 -11.15
C PRO A 759 -2.20 -20.80 -11.38
N GLU A 760 -1.47 -21.85 -11.76
CA GLU A 760 -2.06 -23.18 -11.80
C GLU A 760 -2.17 -23.74 -10.38
N ILE A 761 -3.34 -24.27 -10.07
CA ILE A 761 -3.59 -25.04 -8.85
C ILE A 761 -2.87 -26.38 -9.02
N ALA A 762 -1.77 -26.58 -8.29
CA ALA A 762 -1.03 -27.84 -8.29
C ALA A 762 -1.45 -28.70 -7.09
N GLU A 763 -1.66 -29.99 -7.37
CA GLU A 763 -1.82 -31.00 -6.32
C GLU A 763 -0.44 -31.23 -5.70
N ILE A 764 -0.35 -31.04 -4.38
CA ILE A 764 0.76 -31.53 -3.57
C ILE A 764 0.24 -32.65 -2.68
N GLU A 765 1.09 -33.61 -2.33
CA GLU A 765 0.71 -34.67 -1.40
C GLU A 765 0.36 -34.02 -0.05
N GLY A 766 -0.88 -34.18 0.41
CA GLY A 766 -1.40 -33.54 1.65
C GLY A 766 -2.15 -32.21 1.49
N GLY A 767 -2.27 -31.62 0.29
CA GLY A 767 -3.01 -30.36 0.14
C GLY A 767 -3.04 -29.72 -1.26
N VAL A 768 -3.70 -28.56 -1.36
CA VAL A 768 -3.66 -27.71 -2.55
C VAL A 768 -2.66 -26.60 -2.28
N SER A 769 -1.68 -26.44 -3.17
CA SER A 769 -0.94 -25.19 -3.28
C SER A 769 -1.38 -24.51 -4.57
N THR A 770 -1.83 -23.25 -4.50
CA THR A 770 -1.60 -22.37 -5.66
C THR A 770 -0.09 -22.43 -5.91
N ARG A 771 0.37 -22.66 -7.15
CA ARG A 771 1.80 -22.58 -7.41
C ARG A 771 2.25 -21.16 -7.10
N TYR A 772 2.71 -20.92 -5.88
CA TYR A 772 3.37 -19.70 -5.44
C TYR A 772 4.46 -19.29 -6.44
N GLY A 773 5.08 -20.26 -7.13
CA GLY A 773 6.05 -19.99 -8.18
C GLY A 773 5.52 -19.24 -9.40
N ALA A 774 4.27 -19.46 -9.83
CA ALA A 774 3.68 -18.77 -10.98
C ALA A 774 3.22 -17.35 -10.62
N GLU A 775 2.58 -17.18 -9.45
CA GLU A 775 2.24 -15.85 -8.88
C GLU A 775 3.48 -15.02 -8.64
N GLN A 776 4.50 -15.63 -8.01
CA GLN A 776 5.75 -14.96 -7.76
C GLN A 776 6.37 -14.57 -9.10
N ALA A 777 6.57 -15.50 -10.06
CA ALA A 777 7.10 -15.22 -11.40
C ALA A 777 6.36 -14.09 -12.12
N PHE A 778 5.03 -14.08 -12.04
CA PHE A 778 4.20 -13.00 -12.58
C PHE A 778 4.48 -11.65 -11.90
N ALA A 779 4.49 -11.62 -10.57
CA ALA A 779 4.84 -10.43 -9.79
C ALA A 779 6.29 -9.99 -10.05
N GLN A 780 7.20 -10.93 -10.34
CA GLN A 780 8.59 -10.63 -10.70
C GLN A 780 8.65 -9.83 -11.99
N GLU A 781 8.02 -10.34 -13.05
CA GLU A 781 8.02 -9.70 -14.35
C GLU A 781 7.27 -8.36 -14.33
N LEU A 782 6.15 -8.27 -13.61
CA LEU A 782 5.46 -7.01 -13.42
C LEU A 782 6.31 -5.99 -12.64
N GLY A 783 7.02 -6.44 -11.60
CA GLY A 783 7.96 -5.62 -10.84
C GLY A 783 9.11 -5.07 -11.68
N LYS A 784 9.62 -5.86 -12.65
CA LYS A 784 10.62 -5.39 -13.63
C LYS A 784 10.07 -4.26 -14.50
N LEU A 785 8.84 -4.40 -14.99
CA LEU A 785 8.19 -3.37 -15.81
C LEU A 785 7.90 -2.10 -15.02
N VAL A 786 7.49 -2.22 -13.75
CA VAL A 786 7.29 -1.08 -12.84
C VAL A 786 8.61 -0.34 -12.64
N PHE A 787 9.71 -1.06 -12.35
CA PHE A 787 11.03 -0.43 -12.21
C PHE A 787 11.49 0.25 -13.49
N GLN A 788 11.37 -0.40 -14.65
CA GLN A 788 11.69 0.21 -15.95
C GLN A 788 10.89 1.50 -16.21
N ARG A 789 9.62 1.53 -15.81
CA ARG A 789 8.79 2.72 -15.90
C ARG A 789 9.26 3.81 -14.94
N ASP A 790 9.54 3.48 -13.69
CA ASP A 790 9.97 4.45 -12.69
C ASP A 790 11.32 5.07 -13.07
N GLU A 791 12.22 4.25 -13.63
CA GLU A 791 13.47 4.67 -14.27
C GLU A 791 13.23 5.62 -15.46
N LEU A 792 12.28 5.28 -16.33
CA LEU A 792 11.92 6.12 -17.46
C LEU A 792 11.35 7.47 -16.97
N ARG A 793 10.54 7.46 -15.90
CA ARG A 793 9.89 8.63 -15.30
C ARG A 793 10.88 9.56 -14.62
N GLU A 794 11.85 9.04 -13.89
CA GLU A 794 12.89 9.90 -13.30
C GLU A 794 13.73 10.59 -14.37
N ARG A 795 14.04 9.91 -15.48
CA ARG A 795 14.69 10.53 -16.64
C ARG A 795 13.80 11.60 -17.30
N LEU A 796 12.49 11.37 -17.39
CA LEU A 796 11.56 12.40 -17.86
C LEU A 796 11.61 13.63 -16.98
N ARG A 797 11.54 13.45 -15.65
CA ARG A 797 11.64 14.55 -14.69
C ARG A 797 12.90 15.38 -14.97
N ASN A 798 14.05 14.74 -15.18
CA ASN A 798 15.31 15.42 -15.51
C ASN A 798 15.23 16.23 -16.79
N ARG A 799 14.76 15.59 -17.87
CA ARG A 799 14.62 16.22 -19.19
C ARG A 799 13.64 17.39 -19.16
N VAL A 800 12.55 17.28 -18.40
CA VAL A 800 11.61 18.39 -18.23
C VAL A 800 12.27 19.53 -17.46
N LEU A 801 12.86 19.26 -16.29
CA LEU A 801 13.50 20.30 -15.47
C LEU A 801 14.63 21.01 -16.23
N SER A 802 15.43 20.30 -17.04
CA SER A 802 16.52 20.90 -17.81
C SER A 802 16.06 21.89 -18.89
N THR A 803 14.80 21.79 -19.35
CA THR A 803 14.20 22.76 -20.30
C THR A 803 13.66 24.02 -19.63
N LEU A 804 13.55 24.03 -18.30
CA LEU A 804 12.97 25.14 -17.53
C LEU A 804 14.06 26.01 -16.90
N SER A 805 13.79 27.31 -16.80
CA SER A 805 14.62 28.26 -16.04
C SER A 805 14.51 28.04 -14.54
N ASP A 806 15.48 28.52 -13.76
CA ASP A 806 15.44 28.41 -12.28
C ASP A 806 14.18 29.01 -11.66
N GLU A 807 13.68 30.13 -12.21
CA GLU A 807 12.45 30.77 -11.75
C GLU A 807 11.22 29.90 -12.03
N GLN A 808 11.17 29.29 -13.23
CA GLN A 808 10.12 28.33 -13.60
C GLN A 808 10.17 27.07 -12.73
N ARG A 809 11.36 26.53 -12.45
CA ARG A 809 11.57 25.39 -11.54
C ARG A 809 11.04 25.70 -10.14
N ARG A 810 11.40 26.87 -9.58
CA ARG A 810 10.89 27.32 -8.26
C ARG A 810 9.38 27.50 -8.23
N ALA A 811 8.78 27.98 -9.31
CA ALA A 811 7.32 28.13 -9.40
C ALA A 811 6.60 26.77 -9.34
N ILE A 812 7.16 25.72 -9.95
CA ILE A 812 6.63 24.35 -9.85
C ILE A 812 6.75 23.86 -8.40
N ASP A 813 7.91 24.04 -7.78
CA ASP A 813 8.12 23.56 -6.40
C ASP A 813 7.31 24.34 -5.35
N ALA A 814 7.00 25.62 -5.59
CA ALA A 814 6.12 26.42 -4.73
C ALA A 814 4.62 26.11 -4.90
N SER A 815 4.24 25.45 -6.01
CA SER A 815 2.87 25.01 -6.28
C SER A 815 2.52 23.65 -5.67
N ARG A 816 3.51 22.99 -5.05
CA ARG A 816 3.38 21.76 -4.25
C ARG A 816 3.20 22.09 -2.79
#